data_AF-A0A939X1T2-F1
#
_entry.id   AF-A0A939X1T2-F1
#
_cell.length_a   1.000
_cell.length_b   1.000
_cell.length_c   1.000
_cell.angle_alpha   90.00
_cell.angle_beta   90.00
_cell.angle_gamma   90.00
#
_symmetry.space_group_name_H-M   'P 1'
#
loop_
_entity.id
_entity.type
_entity.pdbx_description
1 polymer ?
#
loop_
_entity_poly.entity_id
_entity_poly.type
_entity_poly.pdbx_seq_one_letter_code
_entity_poly.pdbx_strand_id
1 'polypeptide(L)'
;MKRSLFIAIVVLLMAALFVSCNAEKSMEDQLVEVTIDGGARALSAVGAYDATTYDVDELDWYYTATKTSGYFRTGEHTTLTAIIKNSNGELSGAKLGNEEGKMSAGGWNFCFYAYIAGVAPDVADPKANAVYYQEDLRKTITGNIALEVSLTRGNGGQIDPVAVFENGLFWVDALGGNTNDMILRISKDSQLLIEYHTTVSEGKATFSQISPIDLAVGNNELLFEVFNKFEDNGISFEEKLGSSPLTIAAAAGMTYTISSDNNGITFVAEEPVAVSVGPVEVPVVTTANVVDSSTTGMVSKIESANTPAVGADTDKTTVEFPVDLTGKQVRVETSSAEVASTKAFTVSADSAVVGSISLSVSDGTTTFGENGKATVSTFIGKGLTGVEVHYNGAASLDIDQDDVDYDPATGYVTFATPHFSEFYVTAKGEAKIGSKVYNTLVEAIADAQSGATITLLKNASGAGIFLGANDHKNITVDLGGFTYTCSGPAVGSTGTQTQAWHLEKDNIVTIKNGTITSTADAGVLMLVQNYCELTLKDVTVDGSNLENGRYTLSNNFGSLTVDGNTTILVSENGKAFDVWYGMAATYADGVRVVFPSTFTGTVNGIIEYGASNNYGKNVANWTEKASLEINAGTFNVTFADGNSNDGVALVDSNIVINGGTFNGNAPVAFVNGHIYGSLMAAIDSVADNATATIKLLRDVTDGTGLATDSNNADTHKKNLTIDFNGKTYTMKDPAVGSTGTATQAMHWAAGSTIILKNGTFAVQADAVNVKMGMQNYAALTIEDMVIDTRAVAARFYGDYTGDTANEPYSFKQIPVFNNNSATATLNIKDSSIISNPQAHFALYTMGALTIENCEFINNNVVCYDGSGASITNVDDCNIVVKDYFAD
;
A
#
# COMPACT_ATOMS: atom_id res chain seq x y z
N MET A 1 68.70 4.76 -14.95
CA MET A 1 67.74 3.63 -15.01
C MET A 1 66.51 3.85 -14.14
N LYS A 2 66.61 4.06 -12.80
CA LYS A 2 65.40 4.21 -11.96
C LYS A 2 64.52 5.42 -12.27
N ARG A 3 65.10 6.59 -12.60
CA ARG A 3 64.32 7.77 -13.05
C ARG A 3 63.66 7.59 -14.42
N SER A 4 64.31 6.87 -15.34
CA SER A 4 63.77 6.57 -16.67
C SER A 4 62.63 5.54 -16.60
N LEU A 5 62.70 4.59 -15.66
CA LEU A 5 61.64 3.60 -15.41
C LEU A 5 60.42 4.24 -14.72
N PHE A 6 60.63 5.20 -13.83
CA PHE A 6 59.54 5.94 -13.18
C PHE A 6 58.81 6.85 -14.18
N ILE A 7 59.54 7.51 -15.09
CA ILE A 7 58.93 8.31 -16.16
C ILE A 7 58.19 7.40 -17.16
N ALA A 8 58.73 6.22 -17.49
CA ALA A 8 58.04 5.28 -18.37
C ALA A 8 56.75 4.71 -17.74
N ILE A 9 56.75 4.42 -16.43
CA ILE A 9 55.55 3.94 -15.72
C ILE A 9 54.52 5.05 -15.54
N VAL A 10 54.94 6.29 -15.28
CA VAL A 10 54.03 7.45 -15.21
C VAL A 10 53.44 7.79 -16.59
N VAL A 11 54.21 7.64 -17.68
CA VAL A 11 53.71 7.81 -19.05
C VAL A 11 52.81 6.64 -19.46
N LEU A 12 53.05 5.40 -19.00
CA LEU A 12 52.11 4.28 -19.21
C LEU A 12 50.83 4.43 -18.37
N LEU A 13 50.90 4.95 -17.15
CA LEU A 13 49.71 5.25 -16.34
C LEU A 13 48.94 6.46 -16.89
N MET A 14 49.60 7.49 -17.39
CA MET A 14 48.94 8.61 -18.07
C MET A 14 48.36 8.20 -19.44
N ALA A 15 49.01 7.28 -20.17
CA ALA A 15 48.44 6.70 -21.38
C ALA A 15 47.27 5.76 -21.08
N ALA A 16 47.27 5.04 -19.95
CA ALA A 16 46.11 4.27 -19.50
C ALA A 16 44.95 5.17 -19.01
N LEU A 17 45.25 6.35 -18.46
CA LEU A 17 44.26 7.38 -18.10
C LEU A 17 43.70 8.17 -19.31
N PHE A 18 44.34 8.08 -20.48
CA PHE A 18 43.84 8.67 -21.74
C PHE A 18 43.40 7.61 -22.78
N VAL A 19 43.31 6.34 -22.38
CA VAL A 19 42.64 5.27 -23.13
C VAL A 19 41.52 4.67 -22.26
N SER A 20 40.68 5.53 -21.71
CA SER A 20 39.25 5.30 -21.80
C SER A 20 38.70 6.38 -22.73
N CYS A 21 38.92 6.22 -24.03
CA CYS A 21 37.90 6.65 -24.97
C CYS A 21 36.63 5.88 -24.56
N ASN A 22 35.84 6.42 -23.64
CA ASN A 22 34.41 6.40 -23.90
C ASN A 22 34.33 7.20 -25.20
N ALA A 23 34.12 6.50 -26.31
CA ALA A 23 33.52 7.17 -27.45
C ALA A 23 32.32 7.91 -26.85
N GLU A 24 32.28 9.24 -26.94
CA GLU A 24 31.03 9.95 -26.73
C GLU A 24 30.05 9.28 -27.70
N LYS A 25 29.20 8.40 -27.18
CA LYS A 25 28.12 7.79 -27.96
C LYS A 25 27.28 8.97 -28.42
N SER A 26 27.10 9.14 -29.73
CA SER A 26 26.29 10.25 -30.23
C SER A 26 24.87 10.11 -29.64
N MET A 27 24.13 11.20 -29.40
CA MET A 27 22.74 11.06 -28.88
C MET A 27 21.87 10.15 -29.76
N GLU A 28 22.19 10.02 -31.05
CA GLU A 28 21.53 9.08 -31.98
C GLU A 28 21.79 7.61 -31.59
N ASP A 29 22.96 7.28 -31.04
CA ASP A 29 23.29 5.94 -30.53
C ASP A 29 22.62 5.63 -29.16
N GLN A 30 22.01 6.65 -28.52
CA GLN A 30 21.47 6.59 -27.16
C GLN A 30 19.93 6.54 -27.12
N LEU A 31 19.28 6.59 -28.28
CA LEU A 31 17.83 6.59 -28.40
C LEU A 31 17.35 5.26 -28.94
N VAL A 32 16.35 4.70 -28.26
CA VAL A 32 15.63 3.53 -28.75
C VAL A 32 14.19 3.92 -29.00
N GLU A 33 13.78 3.74 -30.25
CA GLU A 33 12.40 3.89 -30.67
C GLU A 33 11.71 2.53 -30.53
N VAL A 34 10.70 2.48 -29.67
CA VAL A 34 9.78 1.34 -29.61
C VAL A 34 8.64 1.61 -30.57
N THR A 35 8.50 0.76 -31.57
CA THR A 35 7.39 0.81 -32.53
C THR A 35 6.40 -0.30 -32.22
N ILE A 36 5.12 0.05 -32.17
CA ILE A 36 4.00 -0.90 -32.12
C ILE A 36 3.33 -0.89 -33.49
N ASP A 37 3.55 -1.94 -34.29
CA ASP A 37 3.00 -2.07 -35.65
C ASP A 37 1.92 -3.16 -35.75
N GLY A 38 0.87 -2.84 -36.50
CA GLY A 38 -0.34 -3.64 -36.70
C GLY A 38 -1.25 -3.16 -37.84
N GLY A 39 -0.83 -2.16 -38.63
CA GLY A 39 -1.69 -1.52 -39.64
C GLY A 39 -1.49 -0.01 -39.76
N ALA A 40 -2.38 0.67 -40.48
CA ALA A 40 -2.15 1.92 -41.25
C ALA A 40 -1.38 3.11 -40.64
N ARG A 41 -1.04 3.14 -39.33
CA ARG A 41 -0.04 4.04 -38.74
C ARG A 41 0.63 3.39 -37.52
N ALA A 42 1.97 3.37 -37.50
CA ALA A 42 2.77 3.01 -36.32
C ALA A 42 2.57 4.03 -35.18
N LEU A 43 2.61 3.57 -33.93
CA LEU A 43 2.81 4.43 -32.76
C LEU A 43 4.27 4.24 -32.33
N SER A 44 5.03 5.33 -32.24
CA SER A 44 6.40 5.32 -31.76
C SER A 44 6.48 5.92 -30.36
N ALA A 45 7.26 5.28 -29.49
CA ALA A 45 7.69 5.83 -28.22
C ALA A 45 9.21 5.95 -28.27
N VAL A 46 9.74 7.11 -27.92
CA VAL A 46 11.19 7.35 -27.92
C VAL A 46 11.67 7.43 -26.48
N GLY A 47 12.52 6.47 -26.09
CA GLY A 47 13.10 6.41 -24.76
C GLY A 47 14.57 6.81 -24.77
N ALA A 48 14.96 7.67 -23.82
CA ALA A 48 16.35 7.93 -23.47
C ALA A 48 16.67 7.21 -22.15
N TYR A 49 17.80 6.52 -22.10
CA TYR A 49 18.30 5.81 -20.91
C TYR A 49 19.64 6.40 -20.47
N ASP A 50 20.17 6.01 -19.29
CA ASP A 50 21.51 6.43 -18.86
C ASP A 50 22.60 5.76 -19.73
N ALA A 51 22.86 6.37 -20.88
CA ALA A 51 23.79 5.89 -21.89
C ALA A 51 25.27 6.15 -21.55
N THR A 52 25.55 6.84 -20.43
CA THR A 52 26.93 6.98 -19.93
C THR A 52 27.43 5.68 -19.29
N THR A 53 26.50 4.83 -18.88
CA THR A 53 26.77 3.62 -18.09
C THR A 53 26.47 2.32 -18.85
N TYR A 54 25.48 2.30 -19.75
CA TYR A 54 25.03 1.06 -20.43
C TYR A 54 24.88 1.23 -21.95
N ASP A 55 25.19 0.21 -22.75
CA ASP A 55 24.79 0.11 -24.16
C ASP A 55 23.38 -0.49 -24.31
N VAL A 56 22.64 -0.16 -25.38
CA VAL A 56 21.35 -0.83 -25.67
C VAL A 56 21.52 -2.35 -25.78
N ASP A 57 22.69 -2.82 -26.23
CA ASP A 57 23.00 -4.24 -26.33
C ASP A 57 23.23 -4.89 -24.95
N GLU A 58 23.50 -4.09 -23.92
CA GLU A 58 23.66 -4.49 -22.50
C GLU A 58 22.36 -4.42 -21.70
N LEU A 59 21.25 -4.03 -22.35
CA LEU A 59 19.93 -3.96 -21.72
C LEU A 59 19.01 -5.07 -22.22
N ASP A 60 18.17 -5.56 -21.30
CA ASP A 60 17.04 -6.43 -21.57
C ASP A 60 15.75 -5.61 -21.44
N TRP A 61 14.94 -5.61 -22.50
CA TRP A 61 13.74 -4.79 -22.60
C TRP A 61 12.48 -5.61 -22.33
N TYR A 62 11.53 -4.99 -21.64
CA TYR A 62 10.25 -5.59 -21.27
C TYR A 62 9.12 -4.59 -21.50
N TYR A 63 7.90 -5.11 -21.57
CA TYR A 63 6.70 -4.28 -21.53
C TYR A 63 5.58 -4.95 -20.73
N THR A 64 4.64 -4.11 -20.30
CA THR A 64 3.29 -4.51 -19.88
C THR A 64 2.30 -3.77 -20.77
N ALA A 65 1.11 -4.35 -20.92
CA ALA A 65 0.02 -3.70 -21.64
C ALA A 65 -1.30 -4.01 -20.92
N THR A 66 -2.11 -2.99 -20.74
CA THR A 66 -3.41 -3.07 -20.07
C THR A 66 -4.49 -2.58 -21.02
N LYS A 67 -5.53 -3.38 -21.20
CA LYS A 67 -6.64 -3.00 -22.08
C LYS A 67 -7.44 -1.86 -21.44
N THR A 68 -7.56 -0.76 -22.16
CA THR A 68 -8.25 0.45 -21.72
C THR A 68 -9.57 0.70 -22.45
N SER A 69 -9.97 -0.07 -23.46
CA SER A 69 -11.36 -0.14 -23.96
C SER A 69 -11.60 -1.39 -24.80
N GLY A 70 -12.86 -1.82 -24.94
CA GLY A 70 -13.25 -3.05 -25.65
C GLY A 70 -13.53 -4.26 -24.73
N TYR A 71 -13.81 -5.42 -25.33
CA TYR A 71 -14.30 -6.63 -24.65
C TYR A 71 -13.40 -7.05 -23.49
N PHE A 72 -13.96 -7.35 -22.31
CA PHE A 72 -13.26 -7.74 -21.08
C PHE A 72 -12.24 -6.72 -20.53
N ARG A 73 -12.60 -5.43 -20.44
CA ARG A 73 -11.77 -4.41 -19.74
C ARG A 73 -11.20 -4.88 -18.39
N THR A 74 -11.90 -5.75 -17.66
CA THR A 74 -11.41 -6.32 -16.40
C THR A 74 -10.66 -7.63 -16.63
N GLY A 75 -9.32 -7.59 -16.56
CA GLY A 75 -8.45 -8.77 -16.46
C GLY A 75 -7.53 -9.03 -17.65
N GLU A 76 -7.72 -8.39 -18.81
CA GLU A 76 -6.76 -8.46 -19.92
C GLU A 76 -5.57 -7.51 -19.67
N HIS A 77 -4.48 -8.11 -19.21
CA HIS A 77 -3.19 -7.47 -19.03
C HIS A 77 -2.11 -8.46 -19.47
N THR A 78 -1.02 -7.96 -20.03
CA THR A 78 0.16 -8.80 -20.19
C THR A 78 0.95 -8.81 -18.90
N THR A 79 1.43 -9.98 -18.48
CA THR A 79 2.54 -10.05 -17.52
C THR A 79 3.74 -9.31 -18.10
N LEU A 80 4.72 -8.95 -17.25
CA LEU A 80 5.97 -8.37 -17.72
C LEU A 80 6.61 -9.27 -18.77
N THR A 81 6.63 -8.82 -20.02
CA THR A 81 6.95 -9.63 -21.19
C THR A 81 8.25 -9.14 -21.82
N ALA A 82 9.21 -10.04 -21.98
CA ALA A 82 10.51 -9.72 -22.58
C ALA A 82 10.42 -9.47 -24.09
N ILE A 83 11.21 -8.53 -24.58
CA ILE A 83 11.42 -8.26 -26.01
C ILE A 83 12.72 -8.93 -26.44
N ILE A 84 12.65 -9.91 -27.36
CA ILE A 84 13.72 -10.89 -27.60
C ILE A 84 14.65 -10.48 -28.77
N LYS A 85 15.97 -10.50 -28.57
CA LYS A 85 16.98 -10.27 -29.62
C LYS A 85 17.01 -11.44 -30.63
N ASN A 86 17.15 -11.17 -31.94
CA ASN A 86 17.27 -12.24 -32.94
C ASN A 86 18.64 -12.95 -32.88
N SER A 87 18.79 -14.01 -33.68
CA SER A 87 20.01 -14.83 -33.78
C SER A 87 21.28 -14.09 -34.24
N ASN A 88 21.15 -12.87 -34.74
CA ASN A 88 22.26 -12.02 -35.19
C ASN A 88 22.65 -10.96 -34.14
N GLY A 89 21.99 -10.95 -32.97
CA GLY A 89 22.23 -9.95 -31.93
C GLY A 89 21.50 -8.63 -32.15
N GLU A 90 20.72 -8.49 -33.22
CA GLU A 90 19.87 -7.32 -33.46
C GLU A 90 18.55 -7.49 -32.67
N LEU A 91 18.07 -6.41 -32.06
CA LEU A 91 16.77 -6.41 -31.39
C LEU A 91 15.69 -6.77 -32.41
N SER A 92 14.94 -7.85 -32.21
CA SER A 92 13.86 -8.25 -33.11
C SER A 92 12.55 -8.32 -32.36
N GLY A 93 11.45 -7.98 -33.03
CA GLY A 93 10.21 -7.75 -32.32
C GLY A 93 9.70 -8.98 -31.55
N ALA A 94 9.10 -8.74 -30.38
CA ALA A 94 8.25 -9.74 -29.76
C ALA A 94 6.97 -9.82 -30.59
N LYS A 95 6.76 -10.93 -31.30
CA LYS A 95 5.48 -11.20 -31.94
C LYS A 95 4.44 -11.53 -30.88
N LEU A 96 3.50 -10.62 -30.69
CA LEU A 96 2.28 -10.89 -29.96
C LEU A 96 1.40 -11.76 -30.86
N GLY A 97 1.09 -12.96 -30.37
CA GLY A 97 0.67 -14.10 -31.19
C GLY A 97 -0.59 -13.93 -32.04
N ASN A 98 -0.80 -14.89 -32.93
CA ASN A 98 -2.02 -15.10 -33.74
C ASN A 98 -3.08 -15.95 -33.01
N GLU A 99 -3.02 -16.05 -31.68
CA GLU A 99 -3.94 -16.84 -30.87
C GLU A 99 -5.06 -15.93 -30.37
N GLU A 100 -6.33 -16.29 -30.57
CA GLU A 100 -7.48 -15.56 -30.03
C GLU A 100 -7.27 -15.27 -28.53
N GLY A 101 -7.16 -13.98 -28.15
CA GLY A 101 -7.16 -13.55 -26.75
C GLY A 101 -5.84 -13.04 -26.13
N LYS A 102 -4.76 -12.78 -26.89
CA LYS A 102 -3.57 -12.10 -26.30
C LYS A 102 -3.59 -10.59 -26.39
N MET A 103 -4.07 -10.02 -27.51
CA MET A 103 -4.50 -8.63 -27.61
C MET A 103 -5.66 -8.56 -28.58
N SER A 104 -6.81 -8.11 -28.08
CA SER A 104 -8.07 -8.04 -28.81
C SER A 104 -8.39 -6.59 -29.20
N ALA A 105 -9.31 -6.41 -30.15
CA ALA A 105 -9.73 -5.08 -30.58
C ALA A 105 -10.15 -4.20 -29.38
N GLY A 106 -9.73 -2.93 -29.39
CA GLY A 106 -9.91 -2.04 -28.26
C GLY A 106 -8.76 -1.05 -28.04
N GLY A 107 -8.89 -0.17 -27.07
CA GLY A 107 -7.83 0.71 -26.58
C GLY A 107 -6.92 -0.04 -25.61
N TRP A 108 -5.62 0.26 -25.65
CA TRP A 108 -4.59 -0.36 -24.82
C TRP A 108 -3.60 0.70 -24.34
N ASN A 109 -3.20 0.60 -23.08
CA ASN A 109 -2.07 1.34 -22.52
C ASN A 109 -0.86 0.41 -22.46
N PHE A 110 0.27 0.85 -22.99
CA PHE A 110 1.54 0.14 -22.92
C PHE A 110 2.49 0.84 -21.96
N CYS A 111 3.17 0.06 -21.13
CA CYS A 111 4.30 0.52 -20.33
C CYS A 111 5.56 -0.24 -20.72
N PHE A 112 6.69 0.45 -20.83
CA PHE A 112 7.97 -0.13 -21.27
C PHE A 112 9.03 0.01 -20.19
N TYR A 113 9.86 -1.02 -20.06
CA TYR A 113 10.91 -1.13 -19.04
C TYR A 113 12.21 -1.61 -19.70
N ALA A 114 13.35 -1.11 -19.22
CA ALA A 114 14.66 -1.68 -19.56
C ALA A 114 15.47 -1.97 -18.29
N TYR A 115 16.15 -3.11 -18.25
CA TYR A 115 17.00 -3.54 -17.14
C TYR A 115 18.39 -3.90 -17.64
N ILE A 116 19.38 -3.86 -16.76
CA ILE A 116 20.74 -4.32 -17.04
C ILE A 116 20.70 -5.83 -17.31
N ALA A 117 21.33 -6.28 -18.39
CA ALA A 117 21.31 -7.68 -18.79
C ALA A 117 21.79 -8.61 -17.66
N GLY A 118 20.97 -9.61 -17.33
CA GLY A 118 21.21 -10.55 -16.24
C GLY A 118 20.73 -10.11 -14.85
N VAL A 119 20.23 -8.88 -14.69
CA VAL A 119 19.47 -8.46 -13.50
C VAL A 119 18.00 -8.83 -13.72
N ALA A 120 17.44 -9.67 -12.83
CA ALA A 120 16.05 -10.08 -12.95
C ALA A 120 15.10 -8.93 -12.58
N PRO A 121 14.05 -8.68 -13.37
CA PRO A 121 13.06 -7.66 -13.04
C PRO A 121 12.23 -8.08 -11.82
N ASP A 122 11.84 -7.11 -10.98
CA ASP A 122 10.86 -7.34 -9.93
C ASP A 122 9.47 -7.44 -10.56
N VAL A 123 8.83 -8.59 -10.40
CA VAL A 123 7.52 -8.87 -11.02
C VAL A 123 6.39 -8.16 -10.27
N ALA A 124 6.57 -7.85 -8.98
CA ALA A 124 5.56 -7.18 -8.15
C ALA A 124 5.61 -5.65 -8.34
N ASP A 125 6.80 -5.10 -8.57
CA ASP A 125 6.99 -3.70 -8.97
C ASP A 125 8.01 -3.61 -10.12
N PRO A 126 7.56 -3.74 -11.38
CA PRO A 126 8.47 -3.67 -12.53
C PRO A 126 9.23 -2.34 -12.63
N LYS A 127 8.81 -1.27 -11.96
CA LYS A 127 9.60 -0.03 -11.93
C LYS A 127 10.84 -0.16 -11.07
N ALA A 128 10.82 -1.04 -10.07
CA ALA A 128 11.94 -1.26 -9.17
C ALA A 128 13.15 -1.83 -9.95
N ASN A 129 14.25 -1.09 -9.93
CA ASN A 129 15.53 -1.43 -10.59
C ASN A 129 15.55 -1.35 -12.12
N ALA A 130 14.51 -0.80 -12.76
CA ALA A 130 14.55 -0.47 -14.19
C ALA A 130 15.46 0.76 -14.41
N VAL A 131 16.32 0.71 -15.42
CA VAL A 131 17.16 1.85 -15.84
C VAL A 131 16.43 2.79 -16.81
N TYR A 132 15.32 2.32 -17.37
CA TYR A 132 14.38 3.11 -18.16
C TYR A 132 12.95 2.64 -17.90
N TYR A 133 12.02 3.59 -17.82
CA TYR A 133 10.61 3.32 -17.64
C TYR A 133 9.72 4.37 -18.32
N GLN A 134 8.67 3.91 -19.01
CA GLN A 134 7.67 4.77 -19.67
C GLN A 134 6.25 4.22 -19.44
N GLU A 135 5.31 5.10 -19.07
CA GLU A 135 3.90 4.75 -18.80
C GLU A 135 2.95 5.15 -19.91
N ASP A 136 1.81 4.45 -19.93
CA ASP A 136 0.54 4.90 -20.50
C ASP A 136 0.58 5.33 -21.97
N LEU A 137 1.39 4.64 -22.78
CA LEU A 137 1.38 4.79 -24.23
C LEU A 137 0.11 4.18 -24.81
N ARG A 138 -0.80 5.05 -25.25
CA ARG A 138 -2.13 4.65 -25.74
C ARG A 138 -2.11 4.23 -27.20
N LYS A 139 -2.63 3.03 -27.48
CA LYS A 139 -2.87 2.53 -28.83
C LYS A 139 -4.26 1.94 -28.96
N THR A 140 -4.97 2.34 -30.01
CA THR A 140 -6.21 1.66 -30.43
C THR A 140 -5.89 0.57 -31.43
N ILE A 141 -6.30 -0.65 -31.12
CA ILE A 141 -6.15 -1.85 -31.97
C ILE A 141 -7.48 -2.11 -32.68
N THR A 142 -7.45 -2.16 -34.01
CA THR A 142 -8.62 -2.48 -34.84
C THR A 142 -8.55 -3.92 -35.35
N GLY A 143 -9.37 -4.81 -34.77
CA GLY A 143 -9.42 -6.25 -35.11
C GLY A 143 -8.43 -7.12 -34.32
N ASN A 144 -8.54 -8.45 -34.48
CA ASN A 144 -7.57 -9.39 -33.90
C ASN A 144 -6.37 -9.52 -34.84
N ILE A 145 -5.42 -8.60 -34.69
CA ILE A 145 -4.18 -8.53 -35.47
C ILE A 145 -3.00 -8.95 -34.60
N ALA A 146 -1.99 -9.59 -35.20
CA ALA A 146 -0.70 -9.72 -34.53
C ALA A 146 -0.04 -8.36 -34.47
N LEU A 147 0.27 -7.91 -33.25
CA LEU A 147 1.09 -6.74 -33.03
C LEU A 147 2.56 -7.15 -32.99
N GLU A 148 3.40 -6.36 -33.66
CA GLU A 148 4.84 -6.45 -33.52
C GLU A 148 5.31 -5.26 -32.69
N VAL A 149 5.87 -5.55 -31.51
CA VAL A 149 6.61 -4.55 -30.74
C VAL A 149 8.06 -4.68 -31.15
N SER A 150 8.56 -3.70 -31.92
CA SER A 150 9.94 -3.66 -32.39
C SER A 150 10.72 -2.52 -31.74
N LEU A 151 12.04 -2.69 -31.61
CA LEU A 151 12.95 -1.66 -31.12
C LEU A 151 13.91 -1.30 -32.27
N THR A 152 14.05 -0.02 -32.57
CA THR A 152 15.02 0.51 -33.54
C THR A 152 15.91 1.57 -32.90
N ARG A 153 17.20 1.61 -33.25
CA ARG A 153 18.07 2.73 -32.86
C ARG A 153 17.60 3.99 -33.59
N GLY A 154 17.37 5.07 -32.85
CA GLY A 154 16.79 6.30 -33.40
C GLY A 154 17.73 6.99 -34.40
N ASN A 155 17.27 7.27 -35.62
CA ASN A 155 18.02 8.07 -36.61
C ASN A 155 17.44 9.50 -36.68
N GLY A 156 17.82 10.36 -35.75
CA GLY A 156 17.90 11.83 -35.91
C GLY A 156 16.69 12.60 -36.46
N GLY A 157 15.46 12.11 -36.35
CA GLY A 157 14.27 12.76 -36.90
C GLY A 157 13.41 13.45 -35.84
N GLN A 158 13.49 14.78 -35.78
CA GLN A 158 12.50 15.76 -35.25
C GLN A 158 11.63 15.29 -34.05
N ILE A 159 11.97 15.70 -32.82
CA ILE A 159 11.18 15.39 -31.62
C ILE A 159 11.08 16.61 -30.69
N ASP A 160 9.90 16.74 -30.07
CA ASP A 160 9.46 17.73 -29.08
C ASP A 160 10.31 17.76 -27.78
N PRO A 161 10.30 18.87 -27.02
CA PRO A 161 11.22 19.09 -25.88
C PRO A 161 11.03 18.10 -24.74
N VAL A 162 12.15 17.64 -24.16
CA VAL A 162 12.19 16.78 -22.97
C VAL A 162 12.47 17.64 -21.73
N ALA A 163 11.68 17.44 -20.68
CA ALA A 163 11.87 18.09 -19.40
C ALA A 163 12.51 17.12 -18.39
N VAL A 164 13.60 17.52 -17.76
CA VAL A 164 14.38 16.65 -16.86
C VAL A 164 14.49 17.29 -15.47
N PHE A 165 14.31 16.47 -14.44
CA PHE A 165 14.45 16.84 -13.03
C PHE A 165 15.64 16.09 -12.42
N GLU A 166 16.67 16.81 -11.99
CA GLU A 166 17.84 16.21 -11.32
C GLU A 166 18.29 17.10 -10.16
N ASN A 167 18.53 16.51 -8.98
CA ASN A 167 19.17 17.18 -7.84
C ASN A 167 18.52 18.53 -7.45
N GLY A 168 17.20 18.67 -7.57
CA GLY A 168 16.50 19.92 -7.28
C GLY A 168 16.68 21.01 -8.34
N LEU A 169 17.13 20.66 -9.55
CA LEU A 169 17.14 21.49 -10.75
C LEU A 169 16.07 21.03 -11.75
N PHE A 170 15.47 21.98 -12.45
CA PHE A 170 14.56 21.73 -13.58
C PHE A 170 15.16 22.30 -14.87
N TRP A 171 15.21 21.52 -15.94
CA TRP A 171 15.67 21.98 -17.26
C TRP A 171 14.79 21.44 -18.38
N VAL A 172 14.66 22.24 -19.43
CA VAL A 172 13.93 21.92 -20.66
C VAL A 172 14.95 21.95 -21.79
N ASP A 173 15.19 20.80 -22.43
CA ASP A 173 16.07 20.76 -23.60
C ASP A 173 15.20 20.90 -24.86
N ALA A 174 15.22 22.10 -25.44
CA ALA A 174 14.51 22.39 -26.67
C ALA A 174 15.47 22.16 -27.84
N LEU A 175 15.45 20.97 -28.43
CA LEU A 175 16.18 20.71 -29.66
C LEU A 175 15.43 21.33 -30.85
N GLY A 176 15.45 22.67 -30.93
CA GLY A 176 14.95 23.42 -32.09
C GLY A 176 14.18 24.71 -31.78
N GLY A 177 14.89 25.78 -31.41
CA GLY A 177 14.63 27.15 -31.90
C GLY A 177 13.30 27.88 -31.63
N ASN A 178 12.28 27.30 -30.97
CA ASN A 178 11.03 27.98 -30.63
C ASN A 178 10.78 28.06 -29.12
N THR A 179 10.23 29.20 -28.67
CA THR A 179 9.78 29.47 -27.30
C THR A 179 8.50 28.71 -26.96
N ASN A 180 8.50 27.89 -25.91
CA ASN A 180 7.30 27.18 -25.40
C ASN A 180 6.73 27.87 -24.16
N ASP A 181 5.40 27.93 -24.04
CA ASP A 181 4.68 28.39 -22.85
C ASP A 181 4.63 27.25 -21.82
N MET A 182 5.26 27.47 -20.68
CA MET A 182 5.45 26.46 -19.63
C MET A 182 4.71 26.85 -18.36
N ILE A 183 4.15 25.86 -17.68
CA ILE A 183 3.49 26.03 -16.38
C ILE A 183 4.18 25.14 -15.34
N LEU A 184 4.60 25.70 -14.22
CA LEU A 184 5.04 24.98 -13.03
C LEU A 184 3.95 25.06 -11.96
N ARG A 185 3.53 23.91 -11.45
CA ARG A 185 2.62 23.79 -10.30
C ARG A 185 3.33 23.16 -9.12
N ILE A 186 3.11 23.71 -7.93
CA ILE A 186 3.56 23.14 -6.66
C ILE A 186 2.31 22.86 -5.84
N SER A 187 2.13 21.60 -5.46
CA SER A 187 0.98 21.14 -4.69
C SER A 187 1.40 20.38 -3.43
N LYS A 188 0.52 20.37 -2.43
CA LYS A 188 0.64 19.55 -1.22
C LYS A 188 -0.73 18.94 -0.95
N ASP A 189 -0.79 17.64 -0.69
CA ASP A 189 -2.04 16.91 -0.43
C ASP A 189 -3.11 17.19 -1.52
N SER A 190 -2.67 17.27 -2.78
CA SER A 190 -3.49 17.61 -3.96
C SER A 190 -4.09 19.03 -3.96
N GLN A 191 -3.72 19.90 -3.02
CA GLN A 191 -4.05 21.33 -3.06
C GLN A 191 -2.94 22.11 -3.75
N LEU A 192 -3.31 22.92 -4.74
CA LEU A 192 -2.41 23.82 -5.45
C LEU A 192 -1.96 24.94 -4.51
N LEU A 193 -0.66 24.97 -4.19
CA LEU A 193 -0.06 26.03 -3.40
C LEU A 193 0.42 27.17 -4.30
N ILE A 194 1.04 26.84 -5.44
CA ILE A 194 1.62 27.82 -6.38
C ILE A 194 1.44 27.36 -7.83
N GLU A 195 1.14 28.30 -8.73
CA GLU A 195 1.23 28.15 -10.18
C GLU A 195 2.07 29.29 -10.77
N TYR A 196 3.05 28.97 -11.60
CA TYR A 196 3.97 29.92 -12.23
C TYR A 196 4.07 29.69 -13.74
N HIS A 197 3.91 30.75 -14.52
CA HIS A 197 3.91 30.71 -15.99
C HIS A 197 5.18 31.37 -16.53
N THR A 198 5.84 30.75 -17.50
CA THR A 198 7.05 31.30 -18.13
C THR A 198 7.21 30.79 -19.57
N THR A 199 8.00 31.52 -20.37
CA THR A 199 8.41 31.08 -21.72
C THR A 199 9.89 30.67 -21.71
N VAL A 200 10.24 29.55 -22.35
CA VAL A 200 11.63 29.06 -22.43
C VAL A 200 12.02 28.78 -23.88
N SER A 201 13.15 29.33 -24.35
CA SER A 201 13.63 29.19 -25.74
C SER A 201 14.79 28.22 -25.93
N GLU A 202 15.55 27.91 -24.87
CA GLU A 202 16.61 26.88 -24.75
C GLU A 202 17.32 27.07 -23.39
N GLY A 203 17.59 25.99 -22.64
CA GLY A 203 18.42 26.01 -21.43
C GLY A 203 17.67 25.96 -20.08
N LYS A 204 18.41 26.14 -18.97
CA LYS A 204 17.88 26.07 -17.60
C LYS A 204 16.88 27.21 -17.35
N ALA A 205 15.64 26.88 -17.02
CA ALA A 205 14.62 27.86 -16.66
C ALA A 205 14.74 28.25 -15.18
N THR A 206 14.93 29.54 -14.90
CA THR A 206 14.90 30.09 -13.53
C THR A 206 13.60 30.83 -13.27
N PHE A 207 13.03 30.70 -12.08
CA PHE A 207 11.88 31.47 -11.63
C PHE A 207 12.26 32.38 -10.45
N SER A 208 11.73 33.61 -10.48
CA SER A 208 12.02 34.64 -9.47
C SER A 208 11.32 34.34 -8.14
N GLN A 209 11.87 34.85 -7.02
CA GLN A 209 11.39 34.60 -5.64
C GLN A 209 9.86 34.74 -5.54
N ILE A 210 9.19 33.66 -5.13
CA ILE A 210 7.72 33.59 -5.03
C ILE A 210 7.30 33.66 -3.56
N SER A 211 6.14 34.28 -3.32
CA SER A 211 5.52 34.59 -2.01
C SER A 211 5.64 33.49 -0.94
N PRO A 212 5.62 33.85 0.36
CA PRO A 212 5.79 32.90 1.45
C PRO A 212 4.72 31.80 1.47
N ILE A 213 5.12 30.55 1.72
CA ILE A 213 4.23 29.40 1.92
C ILE A 213 4.25 28.99 3.39
N ASP A 214 3.07 28.78 3.97
CA ASP A 214 2.90 28.25 5.33
C ASP A 214 2.92 26.71 5.31
N LEU A 215 3.88 26.11 6.03
CA LEU A 215 4.04 24.67 6.16
C LEU A 215 3.84 24.22 7.62
N ALA A 216 3.29 23.03 7.81
CA ALA A 216 3.09 22.46 9.14
C ALA A 216 4.43 21.96 9.73
N VAL A 217 4.60 22.00 11.04
CA VAL A 217 5.83 21.54 11.70
C VAL A 217 6.09 20.06 11.44
N GLY A 218 7.31 19.72 11.02
CA GLY A 218 7.70 18.36 10.63
C GLY A 218 8.00 18.23 9.14
N ASN A 219 8.07 17.00 8.63
CA ASN A 219 8.34 16.76 7.21
C ASN A 219 7.08 17.03 6.38
N ASN A 220 7.23 17.84 5.34
CA ASN A 220 6.18 18.16 4.37
C ASN A 220 6.66 17.70 3.00
N GLU A 221 5.87 16.86 2.32
CA GLU A 221 6.15 16.46 0.95
C GLU A 221 5.41 17.40 -0.01
N LEU A 222 6.15 18.05 -0.91
CA LEU A 222 5.62 18.91 -1.95
C LEU A 222 5.78 18.23 -3.30
N LEU A 223 4.76 18.28 -4.14
CA LEU A 223 4.80 17.77 -5.51
C LEU A 223 5.02 18.92 -6.49
N PHE A 224 6.10 18.84 -7.28
CA PHE A 224 6.40 19.76 -8.36
C PHE A 224 5.93 19.13 -9.67
N GLU A 225 5.15 19.86 -10.47
CA GLU A 225 4.61 19.38 -11.74
C GLU A 225 4.84 20.41 -12.84
N VAL A 226 5.27 19.95 -14.00
CA VAL A 226 5.56 20.81 -15.14
C VAL A 226 4.68 20.43 -16.31
N PHE A 227 4.09 21.45 -16.93
CA PHE A 227 3.23 21.31 -18.08
C PHE A 227 3.74 22.17 -19.24
N ASN A 228 3.64 21.63 -20.44
CA ASN A 228 3.67 22.41 -21.67
C ASN A 228 2.26 22.87 -22.00
N LYS A 229 2.10 24.14 -22.39
CA LYS A 229 0.83 24.68 -22.80
C LYS A 229 0.85 24.95 -24.30
N PHE A 230 -0.11 24.39 -25.01
CA PHE A 230 -0.31 24.64 -26.43
C PHE A 230 -1.72 25.15 -26.71
N GLU A 231 -1.87 25.94 -27.76
CA GLU A 231 -3.17 26.37 -28.26
C GLU A 231 -3.46 25.69 -29.60
N ASP A 232 -4.60 25.01 -29.71
CA ASP A 232 -5.14 24.55 -30.99
C ASP A 232 -6.59 25.05 -31.14
N ASN A 233 -6.85 25.76 -32.24
CA ASN A 233 -8.15 26.35 -32.58
C ASN A 233 -8.82 27.18 -31.46
N GLY A 234 -8.02 27.87 -30.63
CA GLY A 234 -8.51 28.72 -29.53
C GLY A 234 -8.89 27.97 -28.25
N ILE A 235 -8.58 26.67 -28.18
CA ILE A 235 -8.67 25.84 -26.98
C ILE A 235 -7.24 25.58 -26.48
N SER A 236 -7.00 25.87 -25.20
CA SER A 236 -5.70 25.62 -24.57
C SER A 236 -5.63 24.18 -24.04
N PHE A 237 -4.58 23.46 -24.43
CA PHE A 237 -4.25 22.12 -23.93
C PHE A 237 -3.00 22.21 -23.05
N GLU A 238 -2.98 21.46 -21.96
CA GLU A 238 -1.82 21.32 -21.08
C GLU A 238 -1.35 19.86 -21.12
N GLU A 239 -0.09 19.65 -21.46
CA GLU A 239 0.55 18.33 -21.46
C GLU A 239 1.54 18.27 -20.30
N LYS A 240 1.36 17.31 -19.39
CA LYS A 240 2.28 17.12 -18.26
C LYS A 240 3.59 16.52 -18.78
N LEU A 241 4.68 17.28 -18.65
CA LEU A 241 6.01 16.86 -19.08
C LEU A 241 6.75 16.08 -17.99
N GLY A 242 6.42 16.31 -16.71
CA GLY A 242 7.03 15.58 -15.61
C GLY A 242 6.58 16.04 -14.24
N SER A 243 6.92 15.26 -13.21
CA SER A 243 6.74 15.65 -11.81
C SER A 243 7.80 15.05 -10.89
N SER A 244 8.08 15.73 -9.78
CA SER A 244 9.03 15.28 -8.78
C SER A 244 8.58 15.65 -7.36
N PRO A 245 8.54 14.71 -6.41
CA PRO A 245 8.29 15.02 -5.01
C PRO A 245 9.56 15.54 -4.32
N LEU A 246 9.38 16.47 -3.39
CA LEU A 246 10.46 16.98 -2.54
C LEU A 246 10.00 17.13 -1.09
N THR A 247 10.75 16.53 -0.17
CA THR A 247 10.48 16.59 1.26
C THR A 247 11.22 17.76 1.91
N ILE A 248 10.48 18.60 2.62
CA ILE A 248 11.00 19.74 3.38
C ILE A 248 10.66 19.56 4.85
N ALA A 249 11.68 19.54 5.70
CA ALA A 249 11.49 19.59 7.15
C ALA A 249 11.21 21.04 7.58
N ALA A 250 9.95 21.32 7.93
CA ALA A 250 9.53 22.63 8.40
C ALA A 250 9.60 22.74 9.93
N ALA A 251 10.15 23.85 10.43
CA ALA A 251 10.28 24.15 11.84
C ALA A 251 9.13 25.05 12.31
N ALA A 252 8.80 24.97 13.61
CA ALA A 252 7.73 25.75 14.21
C ALA A 252 7.96 27.26 14.08
N GLY A 253 6.98 27.98 13.51
CA GLY A 253 6.96 29.44 13.43
C GLY A 253 7.72 30.05 12.26
N MET A 254 8.20 29.27 11.29
CA MET A 254 8.95 29.75 10.12
C MET A 254 8.05 29.93 8.90
N THR A 255 8.35 30.94 8.06
CA THR A 255 7.78 31.06 6.71
C THR A 255 8.83 30.73 5.65
N TYR A 256 8.43 30.08 4.56
CA TYR A 256 9.35 29.59 3.53
C TYR A 256 9.16 30.34 2.22
N THR A 257 10.24 30.90 1.67
CA THR A 257 10.24 31.41 0.29
C THR A 257 11.00 30.46 -0.63
N ILE A 258 10.50 30.31 -1.86
CA ILE A 258 11.07 29.43 -2.87
C ILE A 258 11.61 30.29 -4.01
N SER A 259 12.84 30.00 -4.41
CA SER A 259 13.47 30.60 -5.59
C SER A 259 14.28 29.55 -6.34
N SER A 260 14.59 29.79 -7.61
CA SER A 260 15.58 28.97 -8.33
C SER A 260 16.62 29.85 -9.01
N ASP A 261 17.85 29.33 -9.04
CA ASP A 261 18.92 29.85 -9.87
C ASP A 261 19.52 28.71 -10.72
N ASN A 262 20.63 28.99 -11.42
CA ASN A 262 21.30 28.00 -12.28
C ASN A 262 21.92 26.81 -11.52
N ASN A 263 21.93 26.87 -10.18
CA ASN A 263 22.49 25.86 -9.28
C ASN A 263 21.40 25.07 -8.53
N GLY A 264 20.13 25.50 -8.55
CA GLY A 264 18.98 24.71 -8.10
C GLY A 264 17.91 25.49 -7.37
N ILE A 265 16.92 24.77 -6.85
CA ILE A 265 15.85 25.33 -6.02
C ILE A 265 16.40 25.62 -4.62
N THR A 266 16.28 26.87 -4.19
CA THR A 266 16.66 27.33 -2.86
C THR A 266 15.41 27.60 -2.03
N PHE A 267 15.37 27.00 -0.84
CA PHE A 267 14.39 27.29 0.20
C PHE A 267 15.03 28.19 1.24
N VAL A 268 14.46 29.39 1.43
CA VAL A 268 14.89 30.28 2.50
C VAL A 268 13.84 30.23 3.60
N ALA A 269 14.22 29.64 4.74
CA ALA A 269 13.43 29.68 5.96
C ALA A 269 13.70 31.02 6.65
N GLU A 270 12.70 31.89 6.70
CA GLU A 270 12.80 33.17 7.38
C GLU A 270 12.10 33.11 8.74
N GLU A 271 12.85 33.43 9.81
CA GLU A 271 12.29 33.68 11.14
C GLU A 271 11.38 34.92 11.08
N PRO A 272 10.19 34.92 11.70
CA PRO A 272 9.42 36.13 11.89
C PRO A 272 10.26 37.09 12.74
N VAL A 273 10.65 38.22 12.16
CA VAL A 273 11.50 39.21 12.84
C VAL A 273 10.76 39.77 14.06
N ALA A 274 11.10 39.30 15.26
CA ALA A 274 11.21 40.11 16.48
C ALA A 274 11.86 39.36 17.68
N VAL A 275 13.09 39.79 17.99
CA VAL A 275 13.65 40.09 19.33
C VAL A 275 13.91 38.93 20.33
N SER A 276 15.16 38.94 20.84
CA SER A 276 15.82 38.17 21.91
C SER A 276 14.95 37.78 23.15
N VAL A 277 15.27 36.79 23.99
CA VAL A 277 16.53 36.30 24.61
C VAL A 277 16.28 34.89 25.22
N GLY A 278 17.30 34.01 25.26
CA GLY A 278 17.47 33.02 26.35
C GLY A 278 17.88 31.60 25.91
N PRO A 279 18.97 31.02 26.44
CA PRO A 279 19.45 29.71 26.00
C PRO A 279 18.62 28.58 26.64
N VAL A 280 18.14 27.64 25.82
CA VAL A 280 17.67 26.34 26.28
C VAL A 280 18.86 25.39 26.24
N GLU A 281 19.31 24.95 27.41
CA GLU A 281 20.25 23.83 27.54
C GLU A 281 19.57 22.56 27.03
N VAL A 282 20.12 21.99 25.97
CA VAL A 282 19.97 20.55 25.68
C VAL A 282 20.89 19.84 26.67
N PRO A 283 20.41 18.88 27.49
CA PRO A 283 21.32 18.06 28.27
C PRO A 283 22.07 17.15 27.30
N VAL A 284 23.31 17.53 27.01
CA VAL A 284 24.31 16.63 26.42
C VAL A 284 24.60 15.56 27.46
N VAL A 285 23.96 14.39 27.35
CA VAL A 285 24.34 13.22 28.16
C VAL A 285 25.55 12.57 27.49
N THR A 286 26.73 13.12 27.71
CA THR A 286 28.02 12.44 27.47
C THR A 286 28.67 12.16 28.81
N THR A 287 28.18 11.18 29.56
CA THR A 287 29.00 10.61 30.65
C THR A 287 29.76 9.43 30.06
N ALA A 288 30.95 9.70 29.51
CA ALA A 288 32.03 8.71 29.41
C ALA A 288 32.98 9.02 30.57
N ASN A 289 33.25 8.05 31.45
CA ASN A 289 34.17 8.27 32.56
C ASN A 289 35.59 8.04 32.08
N VAL A 290 36.36 9.12 32.09
CA VAL A 290 37.74 9.17 31.62
C VAL A 290 38.66 9.30 32.82
N VAL A 291 39.58 8.36 33.00
CA VAL A 291 40.68 8.49 33.97
C VAL A 291 42.00 8.57 33.22
N ASP A 292 42.71 9.69 33.40
CA ASP A 292 44.06 9.93 32.90
C ASP A 292 45.06 9.82 34.06
N SER A 293 46.04 8.94 33.92
CA SER A 293 47.07 8.70 34.92
C SER A 293 48.14 9.81 35.06
N SER A 294 48.04 10.90 34.28
CA SER A 294 48.99 12.02 34.31
C SER A 294 49.16 12.71 35.67
N THR A 295 48.28 12.46 36.65
CA THR A 295 48.30 13.07 38.00
C THR A 295 48.91 12.21 39.13
N THR A 296 49.22 10.93 38.91
CA THR A 296 49.71 10.03 39.98
C THR A 296 50.81 9.11 39.44
N GLY A 297 52.06 9.40 39.81
CA GLY A 297 53.20 8.56 39.44
C GLY A 297 53.03 7.10 39.88
N MET A 298 53.39 6.18 38.98
CA MET A 298 53.15 4.72 38.96
C MET A 298 51.70 4.30 38.65
N VAL A 299 51.52 3.52 37.56
CA VAL A 299 50.21 3.05 37.08
C VAL A 299 50.23 1.52 36.98
N SER A 300 50.12 0.82 38.11
CA SER A 300 49.87 -0.62 38.13
C SER A 300 48.38 -0.97 38.15
N LYS A 301 47.54 0.00 38.53
CA LYS A 301 46.08 -0.13 38.62
C LYS A 301 45.41 1.22 38.33
N ILE A 302 44.37 1.22 37.51
CA ILE A 302 43.45 2.35 37.34
C ILE A 302 42.08 1.94 37.86
N GLU A 303 41.47 2.81 38.66
CA GLU A 303 40.06 2.72 39.05
C GLU A 303 39.33 3.93 38.47
N SER A 304 38.31 3.70 37.64
CA SER A 304 37.35 4.73 37.25
C SER A 304 36.01 4.47 37.92
N ALA A 305 35.32 5.54 38.34
CA ALA A 305 33.92 5.42 38.71
C ALA A 305 33.14 4.87 37.50
N ASN A 306 32.11 4.05 37.71
CA ASN A 306 31.21 3.73 36.60
C ASN A 306 30.38 4.95 36.21
N THR A 307 30.11 5.12 34.92
CA THR A 307 29.20 6.16 34.43
C THR A 307 27.79 5.92 34.96
N PRO A 308 27.11 6.94 35.53
CA PRO A 308 25.84 6.78 36.20
C PRO A 308 24.72 6.53 35.19
N ALA A 309 24.31 5.27 35.04
CA ALA A 309 23.00 4.91 34.47
C ALA A 309 22.46 3.54 34.94
N VAL A 310 23.26 2.63 35.55
CA VAL A 310 22.73 1.32 36.02
C VAL A 310 23.38 0.80 37.32
N GLY A 311 24.24 1.57 37.99
CA GLY A 311 24.95 1.13 39.21
C GLY A 311 25.01 2.19 40.31
N ALA A 312 25.29 1.78 41.55
CA ALA A 312 25.50 2.69 42.66
C ALA A 312 26.88 3.37 42.54
N ASP A 313 27.11 4.50 43.22
CA ASP A 313 28.42 5.21 43.27
C ASP A 313 29.60 4.31 43.71
N THR A 314 29.31 3.15 44.27
CA THR A 314 30.28 2.14 44.69
C THR A 314 30.79 1.25 43.55
N ASP A 315 30.12 1.22 42.41
CA ASP A 315 30.50 0.38 41.28
C ASP A 315 31.61 1.05 40.45
N LYS A 316 32.73 0.36 40.22
CA LYS A 316 33.94 0.92 39.59
C LYS A 316 34.47 0.01 38.48
N THR A 317 34.93 0.59 37.38
CA THR A 317 35.79 -0.15 36.45
C THR A 317 37.21 -0.19 37.00
N THR A 318 37.79 -1.38 37.05
CA THR A 318 39.18 -1.59 37.47
C THR A 318 39.98 -2.15 36.29
N VAL A 319 41.14 -1.57 36.02
CA VAL A 319 42.12 -2.11 35.06
C VAL A 319 43.45 -2.30 35.77
N GLU A 320 43.92 -3.55 35.84
CA GLU A 320 45.22 -3.92 36.40
C GLU A 320 46.21 -4.24 35.26
N PHE A 321 47.35 -3.55 35.25
CA PHE A 321 48.32 -3.67 34.17
C PHE A 321 49.44 -4.66 34.51
N PRO A 322 49.90 -5.47 33.54
CA PRO A 322 50.92 -6.50 33.76
C PRO A 322 52.35 -5.94 33.86
N VAL A 323 52.54 -4.67 33.48
CA VAL A 323 53.83 -3.99 33.42
C VAL A 323 53.73 -2.60 34.03
N ASP A 324 54.82 -2.10 34.61
CA ASP A 324 54.87 -0.74 35.12
C ASP A 324 54.88 0.27 33.96
N LEU A 325 53.80 1.03 33.84
CA LEU A 325 53.61 2.06 32.80
C LEU A 325 54.06 3.46 33.27
N THR A 326 54.95 3.54 34.27
CA THR A 326 55.47 4.82 34.78
C THR A 326 55.99 5.73 33.68
N GLY A 327 55.46 6.96 33.64
CA GLY A 327 55.81 7.98 32.64
C GLY A 327 54.98 7.93 31.36
N LYS A 328 54.04 6.99 31.23
CA LYS A 328 53.05 6.94 30.14
C LYS A 328 51.71 7.50 30.64
N GLN A 329 51.03 8.28 29.80
CA GLN A 329 49.61 8.60 30.04
C GLN A 329 48.78 7.44 29.50
N VAL A 330 47.98 6.84 30.38
CA VAL A 330 47.02 5.79 30.05
C VAL A 330 45.64 6.34 30.27
N ARG A 331 44.77 6.17 29.28
CA ARG A 331 43.39 6.61 29.31
C ARG A 331 42.49 5.38 29.26
N VAL A 332 41.66 5.26 30.29
CA VAL A 332 40.56 4.28 30.34
C VAL A 332 39.26 5.07 30.19
N GLU A 333 38.48 4.69 29.19
CA GLU A 333 37.15 5.26 28.94
C GLU A 333 36.13 4.14 29.05
N THR A 334 35.16 4.30 29.91
CA THR A 334 33.99 3.42 29.92
C THR A 334 32.76 4.18 29.50
N SER A 335 31.89 3.50 28.77
CA SER A 335 30.62 4.05 28.29
C SER A 335 29.48 3.15 28.75
N SER A 336 28.37 3.79 29.15
CA SER A 336 27.13 3.09 29.43
C SER A 336 26.61 2.33 28.19
N ALA A 337 25.68 1.40 28.40
CA ALA A 337 24.99 0.70 27.33
C ALA A 337 24.38 1.68 26.29
N GLU A 338 23.79 2.80 26.75
CA GLU A 338 23.18 3.82 25.88
C GLU A 338 24.22 4.44 24.96
N VAL A 339 25.33 4.94 25.52
CA VAL A 339 26.42 5.56 24.75
C VAL A 339 27.09 4.54 23.83
N ALA A 340 27.33 3.33 24.31
CA ALA A 340 27.94 2.26 23.53
C ALA A 340 27.07 1.84 22.33
N SER A 341 25.76 1.80 22.49
CA SER A 341 24.82 1.42 21.42
C SER A 341 24.78 2.40 20.23
N THR A 342 25.29 3.62 20.41
CA THR A 342 25.42 4.61 19.32
C THR A 342 26.63 4.37 18.42
N LYS A 343 27.56 3.52 18.86
CA LYS A 343 28.74 3.15 18.07
C LYS A 343 28.39 2.00 17.13
N ALA A 344 28.97 2.00 15.93
CA ALA A 344 28.71 1.01 14.88
C ALA A 344 29.39 -0.34 15.19
N PHE A 345 28.89 -1.05 16.21
CA PHE A 345 29.38 -2.38 16.58
C PHE A 345 28.65 -3.49 15.83
N THR A 346 29.34 -4.61 15.57
CA THR A 346 28.72 -5.82 15.00
C THR A 346 28.17 -6.67 16.15
N VAL A 347 26.86 -6.93 16.15
CA VAL A 347 26.16 -7.64 17.22
C VAL A 347 25.31 -8.75 16.62
N SER A 348 25.26 -9.92 17.26
CA SER A 348 24.35 -10.99 16.85
C SER A 348 22.88 -10.56 17.01
N ALA A 349 21.98 -11.14 16.22
CA ALA A 349 20.57 -10.78 16.24
C ALA A 349 19.92 -10.94 17.63
N ASP A 350 20.35 -11.95 18.41
CA ASP A 350 19.84 -12.28 19.74
C ASP A 350 20.53 -11.53 20.90
N SER A 351 21.38 -10.56 20.59
CA SER A 351 22.20 -9.83 21.57
C SER A 351 22.07 -8.31 21.41
N ALA A 352 22.43 -7.59 22.48
CA ALA A 352 22.56 -6.14 22.45
C ALA A 352 23.78 -5.68 23.24
N VAL A 353 24.32 -4.52 22.86
CA VAL A 353 25.48 -3.92 23.54
C VAL A 353 25.05 -3.38 24.90
N VAL A 354 25.71 -3.87 25.96
CA VAL A 354 25.44 -3.49 27.35
C VAL A 354 26.55 -2.63 27.97
N GLY A 355 27.61 -2.34 27.21
CA GLY A 355 28.66 -1.39 27.60
C GLY A 355 29.84 -1.40 26.63
N SER A 356 30.73 -0.42 26.76
CA SER A 356 32.03 -0.44 26.07
C SER A 356 33.15 0.11 26.95
N ILE A 357 34.37 -0.34 26.67
CA ILE A 357 35.59 0.02 27.37
C ILE A 357 36.65 0.34 26.32
N SER A 358 37.27 1.51 26.39
CA SER A 358 38.42 1.87 25.57
C SER A 358 39.66 2.05 26.44
N LEU A 359 40.73 1.37 26.05
CA LEU A 359 42.05 1.48 26.65
C LEU A 359 42.97 2.16 25.64
N SER A 360 43.61 3.26 26.00
CA SER A 360 44.60 3.92 25.14
C SER A 360 45.81 4.41 25.93
N VAL A 361 46.93 4.56 25.22
CA VAL A 361 48.21 5.02 25.78
C VAL A 361 48.83 6.08 24.89
N SER A 362 49.36 7.14 25.51
CA SER A 362 49.91 8.34 24.86
C SER A 362 51.03 8.13 23.83
N ASP A 363 51.75 7.02 23.89
CA ASP A 363 52.85 6.75 22.96
C ASP A 363 52.43 5.95 21.72
N GLY A 364 51.13 5.63 21.60
CA GLY A 364 50.56 4.89 20.47
C GLY A 364 50.88 3.38 20.47
N THR A 365 51.40 2.83 21.56
CA THR A 365 51.63 1.39 21.67
C THR A 365 50.30 0.63 21.67
N THR A 366 50.21 -0.48 20.91
CA THR A 366 48.98 -1.26 20.75
C THR A 366 48.96 -2.58 21.54
N THR A 367 50.07 -2.98 22.17
CA THR A 367 50.20 -4.23 22.94
C THR A 367 51.00 -4.06 24.25
N PHE A 368 50.80 -4.95 25.22
CA PHE A 368 51.59 -5.01 26.47
C PHE A 368 52.85 -5.92 26.39
N GLY A 369 53.18 -6.47 25.21
CA GLY A 369 54.31 -7.40 24.98
C GLY A 369 53.92 -8.89 24.99
N GLU A 370 54.87 -9.79 24.69
CA GLU A 370 54.62 -11.23 24.40
C GLU A 370 53.93 -12.02 25.52
N ASN A 371 53.92 -11.55 26.78
CA ASN A 371 53.36 -12.27 27.93
C ASN A 371 52.55 -11.41 28.91
N GLY A 372 52.22 -10.16 28.57
CA GLY A 372 51.46 -9.26 29.45
C GLY A 372 49.98 -9.19 29.03
N LYS A 373 49.05 -9.57 29.90
CA LYS A 373 47.62 -9.25 29.75
C LYS A 373 47.18 -8.30 30.86
N ALA A 374 46.50 -7.21 30.52
CA ALA A 374 45.80 -6.37 31.49
C ALA A 374 44.48 -7.03 31.88
N THR A 375 44.17 -7.06 33.16
CA THR A 375 42.89 -7.55 33.67
C THR A 375 41.92 -6.38 33.79
N VAL A 376 40.83 -6.44 33.05
CA VAL A 376 39.77 -5.44 33.07
C VAL A 376 38.57 -6.05 33.79
N SER A 377 38.04 -5.35 34.79
CA SER A 377 36.79 -5.70 35.46
C SER A 377 35.85 -4.50 35.43
N THR A 378 34.65 -4.67 34.88
CA THR A 378 33.67 -3.59 34.77
C THR A 378 32.27 -4.08 35.09
N PHE A 379 31.46 -3.24 35.72
CA PHE A 379 30.05 -3.56 35.96
C PHE A 379 29.20 -3.21 34.73
N ILE A 380 28.38 -4.18 34.31
CA ILE A 380 27.52 -4.11 33.10
C ILE A 380 26.03 -4.35 33.40
N GLY A 381 25.71 -4.67 34.65
CA GLY A 381 24.35 -5.02 35.07
C GLY A 381 24.26 -6.46 35.61
N LYS A 382 23.32 -6.68 36.52
CA LYS A 382 23.09 -7.99 37.18
C LYS A 382 22.12 -8.86 36.37
N GLY A 383 22.25 -10.18 36.51
CA GLY A 383 21.30 -11.14 35.96
C GLY A 383 21.24 -11.23 34.43
N LEU A 384 22.24 -10.71 33.72
CA LEU A 384 22.37 -10.84 32.27
C LEU A 384 22.75 -12.28 31.91
N THR A 385 22.51 -12.68 30.66
CA THR A 385 22.88 -14.00 30.14
C THR A 385 23.65 -13.88 28.84
N GLY A 386 24.48 -14.89 28.51
CA GLY A 386 25.27 -14.88 27.28
C GLY A 386 26.13 -13.62 27.13
N VAL A 387 26.80 -13.22 28.21
CA VAL A 387 27.68 -12.05 28.20
C VAL A 387 28.94 -12.39 27.43
N GLU A 388 29.23 -11.62 26.39
CA GLU A 388 30.41 -11.77 25.55
C GLU A 388 31.16 -10.43 25.48
N VAL A 389 32.50 -10.49 25.39
CA VAL A 389 33.35 -9.31 25.22
C VAL A 389 34.02 -9.37 23.86
N HIS A 390 33.85 -8.33 23.08
CA HIS A 390 34.36 -8.26 21.72
C HIS A 390 35.39 -7.15 21.57
N TYR A 391 36.44 -7.46 20.83
CA TYR A 391 37.43 -6.52 20.34
C TYR A 391 36.89 -5.75 19.13
N ASN A 392 36.88 -4.42 19.20
CA ASN A 392 36.47 -3.57 18.07
C ASN A 392 37.61 -3.42 17.05
N GLY A 393 37.97 -4.51 16.37
CA GLY A 393 39.00 -4.56 15.34
C GLY A 393 38.94 -5.85 14.53
N ALA A 394 40.08 -6.37 14.07
CA ALA A 394 40.11 -7.62 13.30
C ALA A 394 39.60 -8.80 14.15
N ALA A 395 38.59 -9.53 13.66
CA ALA A 395 37.99 -10.68 14.36
C ALA A 395 38.98 -11.77 14.77
N SER A 396 40.14 -11.88 14.10
CA SER A 396 41.22 -12.81 14.47
C SER A 396 41.92 -12.45 15.80
N LEU A 397 41.67 -11.26 16.33
CA LEU A 397 42.22 -10.73 17.58
C LEU A 397 41.15 -10.61 18.66
N ASP A 398 39.97 -11.19 18.44
CA ASP A 398 38.89 -11.15 19.42
C ASP A 398 39.27 -11.90 20.70
N ILE A 399 38.63 -11.54 21.81
CA ILE A 399 38.83 -12.18 23.10
C ILE A 399 38.31 -13.62 23.02
N ASP A 400 39.08 -14.57 23.53
CA ASP A 400 38.57 -15.93 23.76
C ASP A 400 37.48 -15.86 24.84
N GLN A 401 36.25 -16.25 24.49
CA GLN A 401 35.12 -16.11 25.41
C GLN A 401 35.25 -17.05 26.62
N ASP A 402 36.10 -18.08 26.56
CA ASP A 402 36.46 -18.92 27.72
C ASP A 402 37.28 -18.15 28.77
N ASP A 403 37.94 -17.05 28.38
CA ASP A 403 38.70 -16.14 29.25
C ASP A 403 37.84 -14.98 29.82
N VAL A 404 36.53 -14.96 29.54
CA VAL A 404 35.58 -13.95 30.04
C VAL A 404 34.79 -14.52 31.23
N ASP A 405 34.88 -13.86 32.39
CA ASP A 405 34.17 -14.25 33.61
C ASP A 405 33.11 -13.20 33.97
N TYR A 406 31.83 -13.57 33.88
CA TYR A 406 30.70 -12.73 34.28
C TYR A 406 30.01 -13.29 35.52
N ASP A 407 29.92 -12.47 36.57
CA ASP A 407 29.19 -12.81 37.78
C ASP A 407 27.78 -12.19 37.74
N PRO A 408 26.71 -12.99 37.56
CA PRO A 408 25.34 -12.48 37.49
C PRO A 408 24.82 -11.89 38.81
N ALA A 409 25.40 -12.23 39.96
CA ALA A 409 24.96 -11.73 41.27
C ALA A 409 25.51 -10.33 41.55
N THR A 410 26.77 -10.08 41.18
CA THR A 410 27.42 -8.77 41.35
C THR A 410 27.24 -7.87 40.13
N GLY A 411 27.13 -8.44 38.94
CA GLY A 411 26.96 -7.74 37.66
C GLY A 411 28.26 -7.30 36.99
N TYR A 412 29.39 -7.85 37.44
CA TYR A 412 30.72 -7.55 36.89
C TYR A 412 31.12 -8.56 35.83
N VAL A 413 31.65 -8.06 34.71
CA VAL A 413 32.39 -8.85 33.73
C VAL A 413 33.88 -8.58 33.88
N THR A 414 34.68 -9.64 33.88
CA THR A 414 36.14 -9.59 33.97
C THR A 414 36.75 -10.33 32.79
N PHE A 415 37.72 -9.70 32.12
CA PHE A 415 38.44 -10.31 31.01
C PHE A 415 39.89 -9.83 30.97
N ALA A 416 40.75 -10.59 30.30
CA ALA A 416 42.17 -10.27 30.17
C ALA A 416 42.53 -9.93 28.71
N THR A 417 43.20 -8.80 28.48
CA THR A 417 43.55 -8.35 27.12
C THR A 417 45.03 -7.97 26.98
N PRO A 418 45.72 -8.39 25.91
CA PRO A 418 47.10 -7.96 25.63
C PRO A 418 47.16 -6.63 24.85
N HIS A 419 46.03 -5.97 24.56
CA HIS A 419 45.96 -4.82 23.67
C HIS A 419 45.42 -3.55 24.34
N PHE A 420 45.93 -2.39 23.91
CA PHE A 420 45.27 -1.10 24.08
C PHE A 420 44.28 -0.91 22.93
N SER A 421 42.98 -0.99 23.20
CA SER A 421 41.92 -0.88 22.18
C SER A 421 40.56 -0.55 22.78
N GLU A 422 39.58 -0.38 21.90
CA GLU A 422 38.16 -0.43 22.23
C GLU A 422 37.64 -1.88 22.23
N PHE A 423 36.89 -2.18 23.29
CA PHE A 423 36.14 -3.41 23.52
C PHE A 423 34.69 -3.05 23.79
N TYR A 424 33.77 -3.91 23.38
CA TYR A 424 32.35 -3.77 23.70
C TYR A 424 31.80 -5.07 24.26
N VAL A 425 30.83 -4.94 25.15
CA VAL A 425 30.21 -6.07 25.84
C VAL A 425 28.81 -6.25 25.29
N THR A 426 28.48 -7.47 24.89
CA THR A 426 27.13 -7.84 24.48
C THR A 426 26.50 -8.75 25.53
N ALA A 427 25.17 -8.75 25.60
CA ALA A 427 24.41 -9.71 26.39
C ALA A 427 23.20 -10.19 25.59
N LYS A 428 22.80 -11.43 25.84
CA LYS A 428 21.61 -12.05 25.26
C LYS A 428 20.37 -11.72 26.09
N GLY A 429 19.25 -11.57 25.39
CA GLY A 429 17.94 -11.38 25.99
C GLY A 429 16.81 -11.66 25.01
N GLU A 430 15.58 -11.68 25.50
CA GLU A 430 14.40 -11.75 24.64
C GLU A 430 14.01 -10.37 24.12
N ALA A 431 14.11 -9.34 24.97
CA ALA A 431 13.65 -8.00 24.65
C ALA A 431 14.60 -6.92 25.18
N LYS A 432 14.48 -5.70 24.65
CA LYS A 432 15.20 -4.52 25.15
C LYS A 432 14.34 -3.26 25.14
N ILE A 433 14.72 -2.30 25.98
CA ILE A 433 14.23 -0.91 25.95
C ILE A 433 15.44 0.00 25.90
N GLY A 434 15.56 0.80 24.84
CA GLY A 434 16.79 1.53 24.55
C GLY A 434 17.97 0.56 24.51
N SER A 435 18.88 0.68 25.48
CA SER A 435 20.04 -0.21 25.63
C SER A 435 19.90 -1.25 26.76
N LYS A 436 18.84 -1.20 27.56
CA LYS A 436 18.64 -2.15 28.66
C LYS A 436 18.03 -3.45 28.12
N VAL A 437 18.67 -4.58 28.41
CA VAL A 437 18.27 -5.92 27.97
C VAL A 437 17.48 -6.62 29.07
N TYR A 438 16.46 -7.37 28.67
CA TYR A 438 15.58 -8.14 29.56
C TYR A 438 15.59 -9.61 29.15
N ASN A 439 15.53 -10.49 30.15
CA ASN A 439 15.49 -11.93 29.91
C ASN A 439 14.15 -12.35 29.32
N THR A 440 13.07 -11.65 29.63
CA THR A 440 11.74 -11.91 29.05
C THR A 440 11.04 -10.64 28.53
N LEU A 441 10.12 -10.82 27.57
CA LEU A 441 9.24 -9.73 27.13
C LEU A 441 8.37 -9.18 28.28
N VAL A 442 7.93 -10.07 29.19
CA VAL A 442 7.09 -9.71 30.35
C VAL A 442 7.82 -8.73 31.26
N GLU A 443 9.09 -9.00 31.58
CA GLU A 443 9.93 -8.11 32.40
C GLU A 443 10.15 -6.76 31.73
N ALA A 444 10.36 -6.74 30.41
CA ALA A 444 10.51 -5.50 29.65
C ALA A 444 9.23 -4.65 29.72
N ILE A 445 8.06 -5.25 29.48
CA ILE A 445 6.78 -4.53 29.52
C ILE A 445 6.47 -4.00 30.93
N ALA A 446 6.80 -4.77 31.98
CA ALA A 446 6.62 -4.33 33.36
C ALA A 446 7.44 -3.08 33.67
N ASP A 447 8.71 -3.06 33.25
CA ASP A 447 9.65 -1.95 33.48
C ASP A 447 9.42 -0.75 32.54
N ALA A 448 8.76 -0.96 31.40
CA ALA A 448 8.51 0.05 30.39
C ALA A 448 7.77 1.28 30.95
N GLN A 449 8.34 2.45 30.72
CA GLN A 449 7.72 3.73 31.01
C GLN A 449 6.85 4.19 29.83
N SER A 450 5.93 5.13 30.07
CA SER A 450 5.15 5.74 29.01
C SER A 450 6.07 6.44 27.99
N GLY A 451 5.83 6.25 26.69
CA GLY A 451 6.69 6.61 25.57
C GLY A 451 7.74 5.57 25.16
N ALA A 452 7.91 4.47 25.91
CA ALA A 452 8.94 3.48 25.62
C ALA A 452 8.63 2.62 24.38
N THR A 453 9.69 2.25 23.66
CA THR A 453 9.66 1.18 22.66
C THR A 453 10.40 -0.03 23.21
N ILE A 454 9.68 -1.15 23.32
CA ILE A 454 10.20 -2.47 23.62
C ILE A 454 10.48 -3.16 22.30
N THR A 455 11.71 -3.63 22.07
CA THR A 455 12.08 -4.39 20.87
C THR A 455 12.40 -5.82 21.21
N LEU A 456 11.78 -6.78 20.52
CA LEU A 456 12.09 -8.19 20.64
C LEU A 456 13.34 -8.53 19.82
N LEU A 457 14.26 -9.32 20.38
CA LEU A 457 15.57 -9.65 19.80
C LEU A 457 15.64 -11.06 19.21
N LYS A 458 14.67 -11.91 19.53
CA LYS A 458 14.55 -13.27 19.03
C LYS A 458 13.12 -13.78 19.24
N ASN A 459 12.79 -14.92 18.63
CA ASN A 459 11.56 -15.63 19.00
C ASN A 459 11.55 -15.92 20.50
N ALA A 460 10.44 -15.60 21.15
CA ALA A 460 10.29 -15.66 22.60
C ALA A 460 8.99 -16.38 22.98
N SER A 461 8.98 -17.00 24.16
CA SER A 461 7.81 -17.71 24.68
C SER A 461 7.67 -17.48 26.18
N GLY A 462 6.47 -17.22 26.67
CA GLY A 462 6.27 -16.95 28.09
C GLY A 462 4.81 -16.86 28.55
N ALA A 463 4.62 -16.26 29.73
CA ALA A 463 3.31 -15.97 30.31
C ALA A 463 2.56 -14.89 29.52
N GLY A 464 1.23 -14.81 29.65
CA GLY A 464 0.48 -13.74 29.01
C GLY A 464 0.87 -12.33 29.51
N ILE A 465 0.56 -11.31 28.71
CA ILE A 465 0.81 -9.89 29.00
C ILE A 465 -0.44 -9.24 29.57
N PHE A 466 -0.35 -8.70 30.78
CA PHE A 466 -1.43 -7.96 31.45
C PHE A 466 -1.02 -6.51 31.66
N LEU A 467 -1.81 -5.57 31.15
CA LEU A 467 -1.73 -4.14 31.46
C LEU A 467 -3.05 -3.71 32.12
N GLY A 468 -2.96 -3.30 33.38
CA GLY A 468 -4.12 -2.91 34.18
C GLY A 468 -4.56 -1.47 33.93
N ALA A 469 -5.78 -1.14 34.36
CA ALA A 469 -6.38 0.16 34.08
C ALA A 469 -5.65 1.37 34.71
N ASN A 470 -4.83 1.12 35.75
CA ASN A 470 -4.07 2.16 36.44
C ASN A 470 -2.61 2.27 35.97
N ASP A 471 -2.21 1.49 34.96
CA ASP A 471 -0.83 1.49 34.47
C ASP A 471 -0.54 2.74 33.62
N HIS A 472 -1.56 3.28 32.94
CA HIS A 472 -1.48 4.48 32.10
C HIS A 472 -0.28 4.46 31.12
N LYS A 473 0.02 3.29 30.57
CA LYS A 473 1.18 3.08 29.69
C LYS A 473 0.83 3.53 28.27
N ASN A 474 1.71 4.34 27.67
CA ASN A 474 1.78 4.52 26.23
C ASN A 474 3.04 3.79 25.74
N ILE A 475 2.93 2.61 25.13
CA ILE A 475 4.12 1.82 24.76
C ILE A 475 4.01 1.27 23.34
N THR A 476 5.16 1.08 22.72
CA THR A 476 5.30 0.34 21.46
C THR A 476 6.03 -0.97 21.72
N VAL A 477 5.43 -2.10 21.33
CA VAL A 477 6.08 -3.41 21.26
C VAL A 477 6.42 -3.69 19.80
N ASP A 478 7.69 -3.51 19.45
CA ASP A 478 8.25 -3.87 18.16
C ASP A 478 8.76 -5.32 18.22
N LEU A 479 8.07 -6.25 17.56
CA LEU A 479 8.43 -7.66 17.56
C LEU A 479 9.67 -7.94 16.69
N GLY A 480 10.22 -6.96 15.97
CA GLY A 480 11.51 -7.07 15.27
C GLY A 480 11.55 -8.14 14.15
N GLY A 481 10.40 -8.53 13.62
CA GLY A 481 10.21 -9.65 12.69
C GLY A 481 10.10 -11.02 13.35
N PHE A 482 10.13 -11.08 14.69
CA PHE A 482 10.09 -12.32 15.47
C PHE A 482 8.68 -12.67 15.97
N THR A 483 8.55 -13.87 16.53
CA THR A 483 7.32 -14.38 17.12
C THR A 483 7.37 -14.33 18.64
N TYR A 484 6.29 -13.82 19.24
CA TYR A 484 6.00 -14.02 20.66
C TYR A 484 4.88 -15.05 20.85
N THR A 485 5.19 -16.14 21.54
CA THR A 485 4.25 -17.23 21.83
C THR A 485 3.86 -17.23 23.30
N CYS A 486 2.58 -17.03 23.61
CA CYS A 486 2.07 -17.26 24.96
C CYS A 486 2.00 -18.78 25.23
N SER A 487 2.91 -19.28 26.07
CA SER A 487 2.97 -20.67 26.55
C SER A 487 2.37 -20.85 27.96
N GLY A 488 1.84 -19.77 28.52
CA GLY A 488 1.14 -19.77 29.80
C GLY A 488 2.01 -19.34 31.00
N PRO A 489 1.37 -19.01 32.14
CA PRO A 489 -0.08 -18.98 32.33
C PRO A 489 -0.76 -17.86 31.53
N ALA A 490 -2.01 -18.12 31.11
CA ALA A 490 -2.88 -17.08 30.57
C ALA A 490 -3.18 -16.01 31.63
N VAL A 491 -3.53 -14.80 31.19
CA VAL A 491 -3.81 -13.63 32.02
C VAL A 491 -5.24 -13.14 31.87
N GLY A 492 -5.64 -12.22 32.74
CA GLY A 492 -6.95 -11.60 32.77
C GLY A 492 -7.33 -11.11 34.17
N SER A 493 -8.45 -10.39 34.28
CA SER A 493 -9.00 -9.99 35.57
C SER A 493 -9.29 -11.21 36.47
N THR A 494 -9.23 -11.05 37.80
CA THR A 494 -9.36 -12.15 38.76
C THR A 494 -10.55 -13.07 38.47
N GLY A 495 -10.28 -14.35 38.20
CA GLY A 495 -11.32 -15.35 37.89
C GLY A 495 -11.61 -15.58 36.41
N THR A 496 -11.03 -14.77 35.51
CA THR A 496 -11.21 -14.88 34.05
C THR A 496 -9.88 -14.92 33.30
N GLN A 497 -8.83 -15.49 33.89
CA GLN A 497 -7.50 -15.61 33.26
C GLN A 497 -7.55 -16.58 32.06
N THR A 498 -7.82 -16.07 30.86
CA THR A 498 -7.92 -16.88 29.64
C THR A 498 -7.37 -16.16 28.40
N GLN A 499 -6.60 -15.09 28.58
CA GLN A 499 -6.08 -14.27 27.49
C GLN A 499 -4.56 -14.37 27.36
N ALA A 500 -4.02 -14.23 26.14
CA ALA A 500 -2.58 -14.04 25.94
C ALA A 500 -2.17 -12.59 26.18
N TRP A 501 -3.00 -11.63 25.79
CA TRP A 501 -2.84 -10.20 26.00
C TRP A 501 -4.14 -9.64 26.58
N HIS A 502 -4.07 -9.07 27.78
CA HIS A 502 -5.20 -8.40 28.44
C HIS A 502 -4.83 -6.93 28.65
N LEU A 503 -5.48 -6.05 27.90
CA LEU A 503 -5.16 -4.62 27.83
C LEU A 503 -6.33 -3.82 28.36
N GLU A 504 -6.23 -3.34 29.61
CA GLU A 504 -7.28 -2.56 30.25
C GLU A 504 -7.26 -1.08 29.83
N LYS A 505 -8.32 -0.36 30.19
CA LYS A 505 -8.57 1.06 29.91
C LYS A 505 -7.40 1.98 30.31
N ASP A 506 -7.33 3.13 29.65
CA ASP A 506 -6.33 4.20 29.84
C ASP A 506 -4.89 3.84 29.43
N ASN A 507 -4.70 2.69 28.78
CA ASN A 507 -3.45 2.35 28.09
C ASN A 507 -3.53 2.69 26.59
N ILE A 508 -2.37 3.01 26.00
CA ILE A 508 -2.16 3.20 24.56
C ILE A 508 -1.05 2.23 24.14
N VAL A 509 -1.38 1.27 23.27
CA VAL A 509 -0.49 0.18 22.93
C VAL A 509 -0.35 0.07 21.43
N THR A 510 0.88 0.06 20.93
CA THR A 510 1.18 -0.32 19.54
C THR A 510 1.93 -1.65 19.54
N ILE A 511 1.47 -2.63 18.78
CA ILE A 511 2.20 -3.88 18.52
C ILE A 511 2.52 -3.92 17.03
N LYS A 512 3.80 -4.09 16.68
CA LYS A 512 4.23 -4.05 15.28
C LYS A 512 5.31 -5.06 14.90
N ASN A 513 5.46 -5.29 13.60
CA ASN A 513 6.57 -5.99 12.95
C ASN A 513 6.82 -7.42 13.48
N GLY A 514 5.93 -8.39 13.29
CA GLY A 514 6.20 -9.77 13.72
C GLY A 514 4.95 -10.59 13.92
N THR A 515 4.99 -11.58 14.83
CA THR A 515 3.85 -12.48 15.07
C THR A 515 3.53 -12.60 16.56
N ILE A 516 2.25 -12.62 16.92
CA ILE A 516 1.78 -13.06 18.24
C ILE A 516 0.89 -14.29 18.11
N THR A 517 1.10 -15.28 18.98
CA THR A 517 0.31 -16.53 19.01
C THR A 517 0.31 -17.16 20.42
N SER A 518 -0.29 -18.33 20.58
CA SER A 518 -0.29 -19.12 21.82
C SER A 518 -0.07 -20.60 21.56
N THR A 519 0.43 -21.34 22.55
CA THR A 519 0.37 -22.81 22.52
C THR A 519 -1.04 -23.29 22.88
N ALA A 520 -1.44 -24.47 22.37
CA ALA A 520 -2.77 -25.02 22.60
C ALA A 520 -3.05 -25.34 24.08
N ASP A 521 -2.02 -25.61 24.88
CA ASP A 521 -2.09 -25.97 26.29
C ASP A 521 -1.90 -24.78 27.26
N ALA A 522 -1.70 -23.55 26.74
CA ALA A 522 -1.48 -22.35 27.56
C ALA A 522 -2.70 -21.89 28.38
N GLY A 523 -3.88 -22.48 28.16
CA GLY A 523 -5.15 -22.04 28.74
C GLY A 523 -5.71 -20.75 28.11
N VAL A 524 -5.18 -20.38 26.94
CA VAL A 524 -5.61 -19.19 26.19
C VAL A 524 -6.86 -19.52 25.38
N LEU A 525 -7.94 -18.79 25.63
CA LEU A 525 -9.20 -18.85 24.88
C LEU A 525 -9.42 -17.62 23.98
N MET A 526 -8.56 -16.62 24.11
CA MET A 526 -8.54 -15.41 23.30
C MET A 526 -7.13 -14.82 23.24
N LEU A 527 -6.62 -14.44 22.06
CA LEU A 527 -5.28 -13.85 22.02
C LEU A 527 -5.27 -12.46 22.62
N VAL A 528 -6.15 -11.57 22.16
CA VAL A 528 -6.15 -10.17 22.60
C VAL A 528 -7.51 -9.76 23.12
N GLN A 529 -7.55 -9.34 24.37
CA GLN A 529 -8.69 -8.67 24.98
C GLN A 529 -8.36 -7.18 25.10
N ASN A 530 -9.07 -6.37 24.34
CA ASN A 530 -8.83 -4.95 24.19
C ASN A 530 -9.92 -4.12 24.88
N TYR A 531 -9.51 -3.36 25.89
CA TYR A 531 -10.26 -2.26 26.51
C TYR A 531 -9.45 -0.96 26.43
N CYS A 532 -8.54 -0.78 25.47
CA CYS A 532 -7.61 0.35 25.41
C CYS A 532 -7.55 0.96 24.01
N GLU A 533 -6.62 1.90 23.79
CA GLU A 533 -6.26 2.34 22.43
C GLU A 533 -5.18 1.40 21.90
N LEU A 534 -5.55 0.48 20.99
CA LEU A 534 -4.65 -0.52 20.41
C LEU A 534 -4.38 -0.23 18.93
N THR A 535 -3.11 -0.26 18.53
CA THR A 535 -2.67 -0.25 17.13
C THR A 535 -1.91 -1.53 16.81
N LEU A 536 -2.31 -2.21 15.74
CA LEU A 536 -1.64 -3.37 15.16
C LEU A 536 -1.08 -2.98 13.80
N LYS A 537 0.23 -3.11 13.59
CA LYS A 537 0.87 -2.68 12.34
C LYS A 537 1.93 -3.67 11.85
N ASP A 538 1.80 -4.15 10.62
CA ASP A 538 2.73 -5.15 10.04
C ASP A 538 2.93 -6.38 10.96
N VAL A 539 1.83 -6.84 11.58
CA VAL A 539 1.83 -7.93 12.55
C VAL A 539 0.95 -9.09 12.08
N THR A 540 1.35 -10.33 12.34
CA THR A 540 0.46 -11.50 12.24
C THR A 540 -0.11 -11.80 13.62
N VAL A 541 -1.43 -11.65 13.78
CA VAL A 541 -2.16 -12.09 14.97
C VAL A 541 -2.70 -13.49 14.70
N ASP A 542 -1.96 -14.51 15.13
CA ASP A 542 -2.21 -15.90 14.76
C ASP A 542 -3.00 -16.66 15.81
N GLY A 543 -4.33 -16.55 15.73
CA GLY A 543 -5.28 -17.29 16.56
C GLY A 543 -5.57 -18.72 16.07
N SER A 544 -4.84 -19.25 15.09
CA SER A 544 -5.11 -20.59 14.53
C SER A 544 -4.91 -21.73 15.55
N ASN A 545 -4.09 -21.51 16.57
CA ASN A 545 -3.83 -22.46 17.66
C ASN A 545 -4.89 -22.42 18.78
N LEU A 546 -5.87 -21.51 18.73
CA LEU A 546 -6.98 -21.49 19.68
C LEU A 546 -7.95 -22.64 19.40
N GLU A 547 -8.75 -23.01 20.40
CA GLU A 547 -9.87 -23.92 20.18
C GLU A 547 -10.82 -23.39 19.09
N ASN A 548 -11.55 -24.29 18.45
CA ASN A 548 -12.53 -23.93 17.41
C ASN A 548 -13.58 -22.95 17.95
N GLY A 549 -13.91 -21.93 17.16
CA GLY A 549 -14.92 -20.95 17.53
C GLY A 549 -14.50 -19.91 18.57
N ARG A 550 -13.21 -19.80 18.89
CA ARG A 550 -12.67 -18.79 19.81
C ARG A 550 -12.41 -17.45 19.12
N TYR A 551 -12.15 -16.42 19.94
CA TYR A 551 -11.83 -15.07 19.48
C TYR A 551 -10.34 -14.91 19.32
N THR A 552 -9.89 -14.46 18.15
CA THR A 552 -8.51 -13.97 18.01
C THR A 552 -8.37 -12.65 18.76
N LEU A 553 -9.28 -11.68 18.51
CA LEU A 553 -9.38 -10.46 19.31
C LEU A 553 -10.80 -10.27 19.87
N SER A 554 -10.94 -9.55 20.98
CA SER A 554 -12.21 -8.97 21.42
C SER A 554 -11.99 -7.52 21.81
N ASN A 555 -12.80 -6.61 21.27
CA ASN A 555 -12.75 -5.17 21.49
C ASN A 555 -14.01 -4.73 22.24
N ASN A 556 -13.82 -4.36 23.51
CA ASN A 556 -14.92 -4.02 24.41
C ASN A 556 -14.91 -2.56 24.90
N PHE A 557 -13.85 -1.81 24.62
CA PHE A 557 -13.73 -0.38 24.87
C PHE A 557 -12.53 0.21 24.09
N GLY A 558 -12.55 1.52 23.86
CA GLY A 558 -11.42 2.24 23.28
C GLY A 558 -11.38 2.07 21.76
N SER A 559 -10.20 1.84 21.22
CA SER A 559 -10.04 1.68 19.77
C SER A 559 -9.14 0.53 19.38
N LEU A 560 -9.40 -0.03 18.20
CA LEU A 560 -8.47 -0.89 17.48
C LEU A 560 -8.20 -0.28 16.11
N THR A 561 -6.94 0.03 15.82
CA THR A 561 -6.48 0.38 14.47
C THR A 561 -5.63 -0.77 13.92
N VAL A 562 -5.98 -1.28 12.74
CA VAL A 562 -5.24 -2.38 12.08
C VAL A 562 -4.65 -1.86 10.77
N ASP A 563 -3.34 -1.69 10.71
CA ASP A 563 -2.62 -1.00 9.63
C ASP A 563 -1.51 -1.86 9.00
N GLY A 564 -0.99 -1.41 7.85
CA GLY A 564 0.09 -2.06 7.12
C GLY A 564 -0.30 -3.46 6.62
N ASN A 565 0.69 -4.34 6.48
CA ASN A 565 0.49 -5.72 6.09
C ASN A 565 0.14 -6.61 7.29
N THR A 566 -0.85 -6.20 8.08
CA THR A 566 -1.30 -6.97 9.26
C THR A 566 -2.21 -8.12 8.86
N THR A 567 -1.95 -9.32 9.39
CA THR A 567 -2.78 -10.51 9.12
C THR A 567 -3.45 -11.00 10.39
N ILE A 568 -4.77 -11.20 10.35
CA ILE A 568 -5.54 -11.83 11.43
C ILE A 568 -5.94 -13.23 10.98
N LEU A 569 -5.42 -14.25 11.68
CA LEU A 569 -5.75 -15.65 11.47
C LEU A 569 -6.64 -16.15 12.60
N VAL A 570 -7.50 -17.11 12.29
CA VAL A 570 -8.45 -17.72 13.21
C VAL A 570 -8.34 -19.23 13.15
N SER A 571 -8.77 -19.90 14.23
CA SER A 571 -9.10 -21.31 14.20
C SER A 571 -10.37 -21.58 13.39
N GLU A 572 -10.73 -22.86 13.19
CA GLU A 572 -11.95 -23.23 12.49
C GLU A 572 -13.20 -22.62 13.18
N ASN A 573 -14.08 -21.99 12.40
CA ASN A 573 -15.24 -21.21 12.88
C ASN A 573 -14.87 -20.08 13.86
N GLY A 574 -13.59 -19.72 13.96
CA GLY A 574 -13.10 -18.70 14.87
C GLY A 574 -13.56 -17.29 14.47
N LYS A 575 -13.60 -16.41 15.47
CA LYS A 575 -13.93 -15.00 15.32
C LYS A 575 -12.64 -14.20 15.19
N ALA A 576 -12.55 -13.41 14.13
CA ALA A 576 -11.44 -12.48 13.95
C ALA A 576 -11.44 -11.46 15.08
N PHE A 577 -12.57 -10.77 15.24
CA PHE A 577 -12.81 -9.82 16.32
C PHE A 577 -14.30 -9.54 16.49
N ASP A 578 -14.66 -9.00 17.65
CA ASP A 578 -15.96 -8.36 17.86
C ASP A 578 -15.82 -6.82 17.92
N VAL A 579 -16.96 -6.15 17.74
CA VAL A 579 -17.17 -4.73 18.01
C VAL A 579 -18.27 -4.66 19.05
N TRP A 580 -17.88 -4.75 20.33
CA TRP A 580 -18.81 -5.08 21.40
C TRP A 580 -18.96 -3.97 22.44
N TYR A 581 -20.13 -3.36 22.48
CA TYR A 581 -20.39 -2.21 23.35
C TYR A 581 -20.83 -2.57 24.78
N GLY A 582 -20.40 -1.75 25.73
CA GLY A 582 -21.14 -1.53 26.97
C GLY A 582 -21.02 -2.66 27.98
N MET A 583 -19.83 -3.21 28.17
CA MET A 583 -19.55 -4.21 29.20
C MET A 583 -19.88 -3.71 30.63
N ALA A 584 -19.73 -2.41 30.88
CA ALA A 584 -20.06 -1.73 32.13
C ALA A 584 -20.20 -0.21 31.90
N ALA A 585 -20.73 0.51 32.89
CA ALA A 585 -20.87 1.97 32.83
C ALA A 585 -19.54 2.73 32.67
N THR A 586 -18.42 2.16 33.13
CA THR A 586 -17.07 2.71 32.97
C THR A 586 -16.59 2.73 31.51
N TYR A 587 -17.29 1.99 30.63
CA TYR A 587 -16.99 1.84 29.21
C TYR A 587 -18.02 2.54 28.31
N ALA A 588 -18.73 3.55 28.83
CA ALA A 588 -19.80 4.24 28.12
C ALA A 588 -19.35 5.05 26.88
N ASP A 589 -18.05 5.38 26.77
CA ASP A 589 -17.51 6.09 25.60
C ASP A 589 -17.48 5.21 24.35
N GLY A 590 -17.51 3.89 24.53
CA GLY A 590 -17.71 2.93 23.46
C GLY A 590 -16.43 2.34 22.88
N VAL A 591 -16.59 1.75 21.68
CA VAL A 591 -15.57 1.00 20.96
C VAL A 591 -15.54 1.44 19.48
N ARG A 592 -14.34 1.62 18.93
CA ARG A 592 -14.13 1.95 17.52
C ARG A 592 -13.05 1.06 16.89
N VAL A 593 -13.38 0.38 15.80
CA VAL A 593 -12.43 -0.43 15.02
C VAL A 593 -12.22 0.20 13.65
N VAL A 594 -10.96 0.34 13.22
CA VAL A 594 -10.58 1.03 11.99
C VAL A 594 -9.53 0.24 11.22
N PHE A 595 -9.81 0.08 9.93
CA PHE A 595 -8.84 -0.32 8.93
C PHE A 595 -8.60 0.90 8.01
N PRO A 596 -7.48 1.63 8.15
CA PRO A 596 -7.20 2.83 7.36
C PRO A 596 -6.93 2.47 5.89
N SER A 597 -6.84 3.48 5.01
CA SER A 597 -6.57 3.28 3.58
C SER A 597 -5.19 2.68 3.30
N THR A 598 -4.27 2.75 4.27
CA THR A 598 -2.92 2.16 4.25
C THR A 598 -2.90 0.68 4.65
N PHE A 599 -4.03 0.11 5.08
CA PHE A 599 -4.12 -1.31 5.40
C PHE A 599 -4.10 -2.16 4.12
N THR A 600 -3.09 -3.02 4.01
CA THR A 600 -2.89 -3.92 2.85
C THR A 600 -3.04 -5.40 3.22
N GLY A 601 -3.14 -5.69 4.51
CA GLY A 601 -3.17 -7.06 5.03
C GLY A 601 -4.52 -7.78 4.88
N THR A 602 -4.66 -8.88 5.63
CA THR A 602 -5.79 -9.83 5.48
C THR A 602 -6.47 -10.14 6.81
N VAL A 603 -7.80 -10.13 6.81
CA VAL A 603 -8.64 -10.54 7.94
C VAL A 603 -9.40 -11.81 7.58
N ASN A 604 -9.32 -12.84 8.42
CA ASN A 604 -10.02 -14.11 8.24
C ASN A 604 -10.95 -14.40 9.43
N GLY A 605 -12.14 -14.93 9.17
CA GLY A 605 -13.05 -15.45 10.20
C GLY A 605 -14.33 -14.64 10.37
N ILE A 606 -14.95 -14.76 11.54
CA ILE A 606 -16.22 -14.08 11.84
C ILE A 606 -15.95 -12.71 12.47
N ILE A 607 -16.65 -11.67 12.02
CA ILE A 607 -16.74 -10.37 12.68
C ILE A 607 -18.09 -10.28 13.36
N GLU A 608 -18.10 -10.14 14.69
CA GLU A 608 -19.34 -9.98 15.46
C GLU A 608 -19.58 -8.51 15.83
N TYR A 609 -20.84 -8.08 15.78
CA TYR A 609 -21.27 -6.74 16.20
C TYR A 609 -22.39 -6.89 17.23
N GLY A 610 -22.33 -6.16 18.34
CA GLY A 610 -23.37 -6.27 19.37
C GLY A 610 -23.11 -5.44 20.62
N ALA A 611 -24.04 -5.51 21.56
CA ALA A 611 -23.90 -4.91 22.89
C ALA A 611 -24.10 -5.92 24.03
N SER A 612 -23.47 -5.66 25.16
CA SER A 612 -23.65 -6.46 26.37
C SER A 612 -25.11 -6.47 26.86
N ASN A 613 -25.56 -7.65 27.29
CA ASN A 613 -26.88 -7.85 27.91
C ASN A 613 -27.06 -7.12 29.25
N ASN A 614 -25.96 -6.82 29.95
CA ASN A 614 -26.04 -6.28 31.31
C ASN A 614 -26.22 -4.77 31.32
N TYR A 615 -25.48 -4.05 30.48
CA TYR A 615 -25.46 -2.60 30.45
C TYR A 615 -25.72 -2.06 29.04
N GLY A 616 -24.90 -2.48 28.07
CA GLY A 616 -24.89 -1.93 26.70
C GLY A 616 -26.27 -1.82 26.04
N LYS A 617 -27.04 -2.91 25.99
CA LYS A 617 -28.37 -2.92 25.33
C LYS A 617 -29.40 -1.96 25.92
N ASN A 618 -29.22 -1.53 27.17
CA ASN A 618 -30.15 -0.63 27.84
C ASN A 618 -29.80 0.84 27.60
N VAL A 619 -28.69 1.12 26.90
CA VAL A 619 -28.29 2.47 26.52
C VAL A 619 -28.97 2.83 25.20
N ALA A 620 -29.70 3.95 25.18
CA ALA A 620 -30.31 4.46 23.96
C ALA A 620 -29.23 4.78 22.91
N ASN A 621 -29.50 4.42 21.65
CA ASN A 621 -28.61 4.65 20.51
C ASN A 621 -27.18 4.12 20.73
N TRP A 622 -27.03 2.98 21.41
CA TRP A 622 -25.71 2.41 21.67
C TRP A 622 -24.92 2.09 20.38
N THR A 623 -25.60 1.91 19.25
CA THR A 623 -24.96 1.69 17.95
C THR A 623 -24.08 2.88 17.51
N GLU A 624 -24.33 4.09 18.00
CA GLU A 624 -23.43 5.24 17.80
C GLU A 624 -22.12 5.13 18.62
N LYS A 625 -22.07 4.19 19.58
CA LYS A 625 -20.94 3.91 20.48
C LYS A 625 -20.18 2.64 20.12
N ALA A 626 -20.60 1.91 19.10
CA ALA A 626 -19.87 0.79 18.52
C ALA A 626 -19.69 1.08 17.04
N SER A 627 -18.46 1.27 16.56
CA SER A 627 -18.25 1.61 15.15
C SER A 627 -17.17 0.75 14.52
N LEU A 628 -17.40 0.36 13.27
CA LEU A 628 -16.43 -0.33 12.42
C LEU A 628 -16.28 0.43 11.11
N GLU A 629 -15.04 0.78 10.77
CA GLU A 629 -14.70 1.49 9.54
C GLU A 629 -13.65 0.70 8.74
N ILE A 630 -13.98 0.36 7.49
CA ILE A 630 -13.12 -0.40 6.59
C ILE A 630 -12.81 0.44 5.34
N ASN A 631 -11.54 0.84 5.20
CA ASN A 631 -11.09 1.66 4.07
C ASN A 631 -10.25 0.91 3.03
N ALA A 632 -9.55 -0.17 3.39
CA ALA A 632 -8.70 -0.96 2.49
C ALA A 632 -8.50 -2.40 3.02
N GLY A 633 -7.69 -3.22 2.34
CA GLY A 633 -7.31 -4.57 2.76
C GLY A 633 -8.18 -5.71 2.20
N THR A 634 -7.87 -6.94 2.61
CA THR A 634 -8.58 -8.16 2.18
C THR A 634 -9.37 -8.79 3.32
N PHE A 635 -10.65 -9.05 3.10
CA PHE A 635 -11.59 -9.59 4.10
C PHE A 635 -12.19 -10.91 3.63
N ASN A 636 -11.71 -12.00 4.22
CA ASN A 636 -12.25 -13.34 4.08
C ASN A 636 -13.18 -13.63 5.27
N VAL A 637 -14.30 -12.89 5.34
CA VAL A 637 -15.07 -12.77 6.58
C VAL A 637 -16.55 -13.10 6.43
N THR A 638 -17.18 -13.42 7.55
CA THR A 638 -18.64 -13.40 7.73
C THR A 638 -18.98 -12.37 8.80
N PHE A 639 -20.00 -11.55 8.57
CA PHE A 639 -20.50 -10.64 9.59
C PHE A 639 -21.67 -11.30 10.33
N ALA A 640 -21.70 -11.18 11.66
CA ALA A 640 -22.71 -11.78 12.50
C ALA A 640 -23.23 -10.80 13.56
N ASP A 641 -24.52 -10.92 13.87
CA ASP A 641 -25.12 -10.32 15.07
C ASP A 641 -24.64 -11.11 16.29
N GLY A 642 -23.81 -10.49 17.11
CA GLY A 642 -23.24 -11.08 18.32
C GLY A 642 -24.21 -11.12 19.50
N ASN A 643 -25.33 -10.38 19.46
CA ASN A 643 -26.34 -10.42 20.51
C ASN A 643 -27.77 -10.12 20.04
N SER A 644 -28.45 -11.13 19.55
CA SER A 644 -29.90 -11.08 19.24
C SER A 644 -30.85 -10.58 20.37
N ASN A 645 -30.38 -10.40 21.61
CA ASN A 645 -31.19 -9.85 22.71
C ASN A 645 -31.02 -8.33 22.92
N ASP A 646 -30.19 -7.66 22.13
CA ASP A 646 -30.02 -6.21 22.17
C ASP A 646 -31.04 -5.44 21.31
N GLY A 647 -31.80 -6.16 20.48
CA GLY A 647 -32.87 -5.60 19.65
C GLY A 647 -32.37 -4.88 18.39
N VAL A 648 -31.09 -5.01 18.04
CA VAL A 648 -30.48 -4.40 16.86
C VAL A 648 -30.15 -5.51 15.87
N ALA A 649 -30.75 -5.46 14.68
CA ALA A 649 -30.35 -6.35 13.61
C ALA A 649 -29.00 -5.93 13.04
N LEU A 650 -28.23 -6.87 12.49
CA LEU A 650 -26.93 -6.57 11.87
C LEU A 650 -27.04 -5.49 10.76
N VAL A 651 -28.18 -5.43 10.06
CA VAL A 651 -28.40 -4.38 9.06
C VAL A 651 -28.42 -2.98 9.67
N ASP A 652 -28.77 -2.81 10.94
CA ASP A 652 -28.81 -1.52 11.65
C ASP A 652 -27.51 -1.23 12.43
N SER A 653 -26.44 -1.97 12.14
CA SER A 653 -25.11 -1.77 12.75
C SER A 653 -24.39 -0.55 12.16
N ASN A 654 -23.54 0.08 12.96
CA ASN A 654 -22.72 1.21 12.52
C ASN A 654 -21.42 0.70 11.90
N ILE A 655 -21.55 0.19 10.68
CA ILE A 655 -20.46 -0.36 9.88
C ILE A 655 -20.34 0.45 8.61
N VAL A 656 -19.16 1.02 8.36
CA VAL A 656 -18.87 1.83 7.17
C VAL A 656 -17.83 1.12 6.32
N ILE A 657 -18.15 0.89 5.05
CA ILE A 657 -17.25 0.26 4.07
C ILE A 657 -16.95 1.25 2.95
N ASN A 658 -15.76 1.85 3.01
CA ASN A 658 -15.27 2.77 1.99
C ASN A 658 -14.43 2.03 0.93
N GLY A 659 -13.73 0.95 1.31
CA GLY A 659 -12.90 0.16 0.39
C GLY A 659 -12.62 -1.25 0.89
N GLY A 660 -11.62 -1.89 0.28
CA GLY A 660 -11.23 -3.28 0.55
C GLY A 660 -11.83 -4.32 -0.42
N THR A 661 -11.27 -5.52 -0.37
CA THR A 661 -11.70 -6.69 -1.14
C THR A 661 -12.39 -7.68 -0.22
N PHE A 662 -13.63 -8.04 -0.52
CA PHE A 662 -14.43 -8.97 0.27
C PHE A 662 -14.62 -10.29 -0.47
N ASN A 663 -14.47 -11.41 0.24
CA ASN A 663 -14.56 -12.75 -0.32
C ASN A 663 -15.51 -13.66 0.49
N GLY A 664 -15.89 -14.79 -0.09
CA GLY A 664 -16.66 -15.83 0.59
C GLY A 664 -18.05 -15.34 1.04
N ASN A 665 -18.35 -15.51 2.33
CA ASN A 665 -19.65 -15.21 2.93
C ASN A 665 -19.78 -13.75 3.41
N ALA A 666 -18.92 -12.85 2.94
CA ALA A 666 -19.05 -11.43 3.24
C ALA A 666 -20.38 -10.85 2.70
N PRO A 667 -20.84 -9.69 3.23
CA PRO A 667 -22.01 -9.00 2.70
C PRO A 667 -21.85 -8.72 1.20
N VAL A 668 -22.98 -8.71 0.48
CA VAL A 668 -22.99 -8.50 -0.97
C VAL A 668 -23.01 -7.01 -1.30
N ALA A 669 -23.79 -6.22 -0.58
CA ALA A 669 -24.00 -4.82 -0.92
C ALA A 669 -23.96 -3.89 0.29
N PHE A 670 -23.61 -2.63 0.05
CA PHE A 670 -23.61 -1.56 1.04
C PHE A 670 -24.40 -0.35 0.52
N VAL A 671 -25.29 0.19 1.35
CA VAL A 671 -26.07 1.41 1.03
C VAL A 671 -26.51 2.11 2.32
N ASN A 672 -26.48 3.44 2.32
CA ASN A 672 -26.96 4.27 3.43
C ASN A 672 -26.39 3.90 4.81
N GLY A 673 -25.12 3.47 4.88
CA GLY A 673 -24.48 3.07 6.14
C GLY A 673 -24.75 1.64 6.59
N HIS A 674 -25.41 0.83 5.76
CA HIS A 674 -25.85 -0.51 6.14
C HIS A 674 -25.36 -1.57 5.13
N ILE A 675 -25.08 -2.76 5.64
CA ILE A 675 -24.65 -3.94 4.87
C ILE A 675 -25.81 -4.90 4.60
N TYR A 676 -25.82 -5.52 3.43
CA TYR A 676 -26.89 -6.43 2.99
C TYR A 676 -26.34 -7.73 2.42
N GLY A 677 -27.01 -8.84 2.73
CA GLY A 677 -26.66 -10.17 2.24
C GLY A 677 -26.94 -10.40 0.74
N SER A 678 -27.73 -9.52 0.10
CA SER A 678 -27.98 -9.55 -1.34
C SER A 678 -28.13 -8.14 -1.90
N LEU A 679 -27.83 -7.96 -3.20
CA LEU A 679 -28.02 -6.70 -3.90
C LEU A 679 -29.51 -6.30 -3.93
N MET A 680 -30.41 -7.26 -4.09
CA MET A 680 -31.85 -6.99 -4.11
C MET A 680 -32.37 -6.45 -2.77
N ALA A 681 -31.90 -7.00 -1.64
CA ALA A 681 -32.27 -6.48 -0.31
C ALA A 681 -31.77 -5.04 -0.09
N ALA A 682 -30.59 -4.70 -0.63
CA ALA A 682 -30.09 -3.32 -0.61
C ALA A 682 -30.93 -2.39 -1.50
N ILE A 683 -31.42 -2.87 -2.66
CA ILE A 683 -32.32 -2.08 -3.49
C ILE A 683 -33.65 -1.84 -2.75
N ASP A 684 -34.23 -2.88 -2.14
CA ASP A 684 -35.49 -2.80 -1.41
C ASP A 684 -35.46 -1.83 -0.22
N SER A 685 -34.32 -1.73 0.47
CA SER A 685 -34.18 -0.86 1.64
C SER A 685 -34.24 0.63 1.29
N VAL A 686 -33.97 1.01 0.04
CA VAL A 686 -34.07 2.40 -0.42
C VAL A 686 -35.54 2.77 -0.57
N ALA A 687 -35.97 3.81 0.15
CA ALA A 687 -37.34 4.31 0.10
C ALA A 687 -37.73 4.89 -1.28
N ASP A 688 -39.03 4.89 -1.58
CA ASP A 688 -39.55 5.45 -2.84
C ASP A 688 -39.16 6.92 -3.04
N ASN A 689 -38.75 7.25 -4.25
CA ASN A 689 -38.25 8.54 -4.72
C ASN A 689 -36.96 9.01 -4.03
N ALA A 690 -36.36 8.21 -3.14
CA ALA A 690 -35.08 8.53 -2.53
C ALA A 690 -33.93 8.32 -3.53
N THR A 691 -32.86 9.09 -3.33
CA THR A 691 -31.60 8.94 -4.06
C THR A 691 -30.61 8.18 -3.19
N ALA A 692 -30.02 7.12 -3.72
CA ALA A 692 -29.02 6.33 -3.01
C ALA A 692 -27.96 5.76 -3.96
N THR A 693 -26.75 5.59 -3.45
CA THR A 693 -25.68 4.84 -4.10
C THR A 693 -25.51 3.50 -3.39
N ILE A 694 -25.72 2.42 -4.13
CA ILE A 694 -25.51 1.04 -3.67
C ILE A 694 -24.16 0.57 -4.23
N LYS A 695 -23.28 0.11 -3.34
CA LYS A 695 -21.97 -0.44 -3.71
C LYS A 695 -21.99 -1.96 -3.62
N LEU A 696 -21.56 -2.64 -4.68
CA LEU A 696 -21.32 -4.08 -4.68
C LEU A 696 -19.96 -4.37 -4.02
N LEU A 697 -19.95 -5.24 -3.01
CA LEU A 697 -18.77 -5.46 -2.16
C LEU A 697 -17.92 -6.64 -2.63
N ARG A 698 -18.54 -7.64 -3.28
CA ARG A 698 -17.88 -8.86 -3.77
C ARG A 698 -18.55 -9.39 -5.01
N ASP A 699 -17.87 -10.30 -5.69
CA ASP A 699 -18.47 -11.06 -6.78
C ASP A 699 -19.64 -11.92 -6.29
N VAL A 700 -20.67 -11.99 -7.11
CA VAL A 700 -21.88 -12.78 -6.90
C VAL A 700 -22.01 -13.74 -8.07
N THR A 701 -22.13 -15.04 -7.77
CA THR A 701 -22.25 -16.07 -8.81
C THR A 701 -23.69 -16.54 -8.99
N ASP A 702 -24.53 -16.43 -7.96
CA ASP A 702 -25.89 -16.99 -7.89
C ASP A 702 -26.94 -15.94 -7.47
N GLY A 703 -26.84 -14.74 -8.05
CA GLY A 703 -27.73 -13.63 -7.74
C GLY A 703 -29.17 -13.83 -8.21
N THR A 704 -30.08 -12.98 -7.73
CA THR A 704 -31.45 -12.89 -8.25
C THR A 704 -31.51 -11.94 -9.45
N GLY A 705 -32.62 -11.89 -10.17
CA GLY A 705 -32.87 -10.75 -11.05
C GLY A 705 -32.93 -9.43 -10.27
N LEU A 706 -32.65 -8.31 -10.95
CA LEU A 706 -32.61 -6.97 -10.35
C LEU A 706 -33.79 -6.13 -10.79
N ALA A 707 -34.52 -5.57 -9.85
CA ALA A 707 -35.64 -4.67 -10.14
C ALA A 707 -35.66 -3.47 -9.21
N THR A 708 -36.54 -2.50 -9.48
CA THR A 708 -36.77 -1.38 -8.53
C THR A 708 -37.32 -1.85 -7.19
N ASP A 709 -37.99 -2.99 -7.14
CA ASP A 709 -38.45 -3.65 -5.91
C ASP A 709 -38.59 -5.17 -6.11
N SER A 710 -38.50 -5.92 -5.01
CA SER A 710 -38.60 -7.39 -5.03
C SER A 710 -40.01 -7.93 -5.23
N ASN A 711 -41.02 -7.08 -5.09
CA ASN A 711 -42.41 -7.46 -5.30
C ASN A 711 -42.83 -7.42 -6.77
N ASN A 712 -41.93 -7.00 -7.66
CA ASN A 712 -42.19 -6.88 -9.08
C ASN A 712 -43.41 -5.98 -9.38
N ALA A 713 -43.61 -4.95 -8.55
CA ALA A 713 -44.68 -4.00 -8.72
C ALA A 713 -44.14 -2.76 -9.45
N ASP A 714 -44.68 -2.40 -10.61
CA ASP A 714 -44.30 -1.16 -11.34
C ASP A 714 -44.69 0.15 -10.61
N THR A 715 -44.83 0.09 -9.28
CA THR A 715 -45.31 1.15 -8.40
C THR A 715 -44.19 1.82 -7.62
N HIS A 716 -43.07 1.14 -7.36
CA HIS A 716 -41.97 1.69 -6.58
C HIS A 716 -40.96 2.40 -7.50
N LYS A 717 -40.85 3.72 -7.32
CA LYS A 717 -39.96 4.58 -8.10
C LYS A 717 -38.71 4.85 -7.30
N LYS A 718 -37.52 4.65 -7.87
CA LYS A 718 -36.26 4.85 -7.14
C LYS A 718 -35.25 5.63 -7.97
N ASN A 719 -34.37 6.38 -7.29
CA ASN A 719 -33.24 7.05 -7.91
C ASN A 719 -31.95 6.37 -7.43
N LEU A 720 -31.49 5.35 -8.15
CA LEU A 720 -30.42 4.46 -7.71
C LEU A 720 -29.18 4.63 -8.58
N THR A 721 -28.03 4.78 -7.94
CA THR A 721 -26.74 4.47 -8.54
C THR A 721 -26.27 3.13 -8.00
N ILE A 722 -26.20 2.11 -8.85
CA ILE A 722 -25.66 0.80 -8.52
C ILE A 722 -24.24 0.75 -9.07
N ASP A 723 -23.29 0.93 -8.17
CA ASP A 723 -21.86 0.83 -8.44
C ASP A 723 -21.39 -0.60 -8.20
N PHE A 724 -21.08 -1.31 -9.29
CA PHE A 724 -20.58 -2.68 -9.26
C PHE A 724 -19.14 -2.73 -8.74
N ASN A 725 -18.45 -1.59 -8.62
CA ASN A 725 -17.16 -1.45 -7.94
C ASN A 725 -16.10 -2.46 -8.42
N GLY A 726 -16.02 -2.65 -9.73
CA GLY A 726 -15.15 -3.60 -10.43
C GLY A 726 -15.53 -5.07 -10.25
N LYS A 727 -16.68 -5.38 -9.64
CA LYS A 727 -17.14 -6.74 -9.35
C LYS A 727 -18.08 -7.28 -10.41
N THR A 728 -18.22 -8.59 -10.42
CA THR A 728 -19.15 -9.33 -11.28
C THR A 728 -20.38 -9.76 -10.49
N TYR A 729 -21.56 -9.34 -10.94
CA TYR A 729 -22.84 -9.87 -10.50
C TYR A 729 -23.40 -10.82 -11.56
N THR A 730 -23.37 -12.11 -11.28
CA THR A 730 -24.00 -13.13 -12.12
C THR A 730 -25.35 -13.50 -11.52
N MET A 731 -26.43 -13.19 -12.22
CA MET A 731 -27.77 -13.63 -11.84
C MET A 731 -28.00 -15.09 -12.26
N LYS A 732 -28.72 -15.85 -11.43
CA LYS A 732 -29.22 -17.19 -11.71
C LYS A 732 -30.75 -17.26 -11.67
N ASP A 733 -31.36 -17.03 -10.52
CA ASP A 733 -32.80 -17.15 -10.30
C ASP A 733 -33.21 -16.45 -8.99
N PRO A 734 -34.48 -16.03 -8.83
CA PRO A 734 -35.52 -16.00 -9.86
C PRO A 734 -35.37 -14.79 -10.80
N ALA A 735 -35.96 -14.90 -11.99
CA ALA A 735 -36.18 -13.76 -12.88
C ALA A 735 -37.12 -12.71 -12.25
N VAL A 736 -37.03 -11.46 -12.71
CA VAL A 736 -37.86 -10.32 -12.30
C VAL A 736 -38.80 -9.88 -13.43
N GLY A 737 -39.75 -9.00 -13.11
CA GLY A 737 -40.71 -8.44 -14.07
C GLY A 737 -42.12 -8.35 -13.51
N SER A 738 -42.95 -7.44 -14.03
CA SER A 738 -44.30 -7.12 -13.53
C SER A 738 -45.12 -8.35 -13.14
N THR A 739 -45.99 -8.23 -12.14
CA THR A 739 -46.85 -9.32 -11.62
C THR A 739 -47.42 -10.22 -12.73
N GLY A 740 -47.03 -11.51 -12.72
CA GLY A 740 -47.46 -12.51 -13.70
C GLY A 740 -46.58 -12.64 -14.96
N THR A 741 -45.54 -11.80 -15.10
CA THR A 741 -44.67 -11.74 -16.29
C THR A 741 -43.17 -11.82 -15.98
N ALA A 742 -42.79 -12.19 -14.75
CA ALA A 742 -41.40 -12.28 -14.28
C ALA A 742 -40.53 -13.19 -15.15
N THR A 743 -39.84 -12.59 -16.12
CA THR A 743 -39.08 -13.29 -17.16
C THR A 743 -37.84 -12.50 -17.61
N GLN A 744 -37.41 -11.52 -16.81
CA GLN A 744 -36.29 -10.63 -17.12
C GLN A 744 -35.14 -10.81 -16.13
N ALA A 745 -33.91 -10.61 -16.59
CA ALA A 745 -32.76 -10.53 -15.70
C ALA A 745 -32.71 -9.19 -14.96
N MET A 746 -33.16 -8.10 -15.62
CA MET A 746 -33.41 -6.80 -14.99
C MET A 746 -34.75 -6.20 -15.39
N HIS A 747 -35.41 -5.50 -14.46
CA HIS A 747 -36.69 -4.82 -14.68
C HIS A 747 -36.78 -3.48 -13.94
N TRP A 748 -36.79 -2.36 -14.67
CA TRP A 748 -36.77 -1.02 -14.06
C TRP A 748 -38.09 -0.27 -14.26
N ALA A 749 -38.77 0.09 -13.17
CA ALA A 749 -40.09 0.72 -13.20
C ALA A 749 -40.10 2.18 -13.69
N ALA A 750 -41.22 2.58 -14.29
CA ALA A 750 -41.41 3.91 -14.86
C ALA A 750 -41.31 5.04 -13.83
N GLY A 751 -40.62 6.12 -14.18
CA GLY A 751 -40.39 7.27 -13.30
C GLY A 751 -39.25 7.09 -12.29
N SER A 752 -38.49 6.00 -12.42
CA SER A 752 -37.20 5.81 -11.73
C SER A 752 -36.04 6.43 -12.53
N THR A 753 -34.94 6.71 -11.83
CA THR A 753 -33.65 7.03 -12.44
C THR A 753 -32.64 5.99 -11.98
N ILE A 754 -32.05 5.24 -12.90
CA ILE A 754 -31.14 4.14 -12.59
C ILE A 754 -29.80 4.40 -13.28
N ILE A 755 -28.71 4.26 -12.54
CA ILE A 755 -27.34 4.30 -13.06
C ILE A 755 -26.69 2.96 -12.69
N LEU A 756 -26.21 2.21 -13.67
CA LEU A 756 -25.40 1.01 -13.47
C LEU A 756 -23.96 1.34 -13.88
N LYS A 757 -22.99 1.09 -13.00
CA LYS A 757 -21.61 1.47 -13.30
C LYS A 757 -20.52 0.58 -12.76
N ASN A 758 -19.34 0.66 -13.40
CA ASN A 758 -18.07 0.11 -12.94
C ASN A 758 -18.11 -1.40 -12.64
N GLY A 759 -18.35 -2.26 -13.62
CA GLY A 759 -18.26 -3.71 -13.38
C GLY A 759 -19.01 -4.57 -14.38
N THR A 760 -19.34 -5.80 -13.96
CA THR A 760 -19.97 -6.78 -14.85
C THR A 760 -21.31 -7.23 -14.31
N PHE A 761 -22.33 -7.23 -15.15
CA PHE A 761 -23.55 -8.00 -14.94
C PHE A 761 -23.58 -9.18 -15.91
N ALA A 762 -23.90 -10.37 -15.42
CA ALA A 762 -23.97 -11.59 -16.23
C ALA A 762 -25.22 -12.42 -15.92
N VAL A 763 -25.61 -13.28 -16.87
CA VAL A 763 -26.69 -14.27 -16.69
C VAL A 763 -26.11 -15.68 -16.75
N GLN A 764 -26.42 -16.54 -15.76
CA GLN A 764 -26.02 -17.94 -15.79
C GLN A 764 -26.66 -18.69 -16.96
N ALA A 765 -25.92 -19.62 -17.58
CA ALA A 765 -26.40 -20.44 -18.69
C ALA A 765 -27.60 -21.33 -18.33
N ASP A 766 -27.74 -21.72 -17.05
CA ASP A 766 -28.82 -22.55 -16.53
C ASP A 766 -29.89 -21.75 -15.78
N ALA A 767 -29.90 -20.42 -15.88
CA ALA A 767 -30.96 -19.56 -15.34
C ALA A 767 -32.34 -19.96 -15.88
N VAL A 768 -33.34 -20.05 -15.00
CA VAL A 768 -34.68 -20.54 -15.37
C VAL A 768 -35.63 -19.36 -15.60
N ASN A 769 -36.53 -19.49 -16.59
CA ASN A 769 -37.55 -18.48 -16.92
C ASN A 769 -37.03 -17.09 -17.35
N VAL A 770 -35.72 -16.88 -17.49
CA VAL A 770 -35.15 -15.66 -18.09
C VAL A 770 -35.32 -15.69 -19.60
N LYS A 771 -36.09 -14.75 -20.14
CA LYS A 771 -36.41 -14.60 -21.56
C LYS A 771 -35.89 -13.29 -22.15
N MET A 772 -35.45 -12.36 -21.31
CA MET A 772 -34.93 -11.04 -21.70
C MET A 772 -33.83 -10.61 -20.72
N GLY A 773 -32.80 -9.95 -21.24
CA GLY A 773 -31.72 -9.40 -20.42
C GLY A 773 -32.20 -8.20 -19.60
N MET A 774 -32.92 -7.27 -20.22
CA MET A 774 -33.39 -6.08 -19.52
C MET A 774 -34.70 -5.56 -20.11
N GLN A 775 -35.68 -5.33 -19.24
CA GLN A 775 -36.86 -4.54 -19.52
C GLN A 775 -36.74 -3.20 -18.78
N ASN A 776 -36.73 -2.10 -19.50
CA ASN A 776 -36.54 -0.77 -18.95
C ASN A 776 -37.73 0.15 -19.24
N TYR A 777 -38.25 0.77 -18.19
CA TYR A 777 -39.19 1.88 -18.26
C TYR A 777 -38.64 3.15 -17.57
N ALA A 778 -37.45 3.07 -16.96
CA ALA A 778 -36.80 4.12 -16.20
C ALA A 778 -35.87 4.99 -17.07
N ALA A 779 -35.49 6.17 -16.57
CA ALA A 779 -34.32 6.86 -17.10
C ALA A 779 -33.08 6.07 -16.68
N LEU A 780 -32.41 5.40 -17.63
CA LEU A 780 -31.33 4.46 -17.37
C LEU A 780 -30.02 4.97 -17.96
N THR A 781 -28.95 4.94 -17.17
CA THR A 781 -27.57 5.12 -17.62
C THR A 781 -26.76 3.87 -17.30
N ILE A 782 -25.98 3.40 -18.26
CA ILE A 782 -25.04 2.29 -18.13
C ILE A 782 -23.66 2.86 -18.49
N GLU A 783 -22.72 2.90 -17.54
CA GLU A 783 -21.40 3.51 -17.73
C GLU A 783 -20.28 2.58 -17.24
N ASP A 784 -19.24 2.36 -18.04
CA ASP A 784 -18.12 1.46 -17.69
C ASP A 784 -18.58 0.06 -17.22
N MET A 785 -19.54 -0.52 -17.95
CA MET A 785 -20.12 -1.82 -17.65
C MET A 785 -19.82 -2.86 -18.72
N VAL A 786 -19.68 -4.12 -18.30
CA VAL A 786 -19.87 -5.28 -19.16
C VAL A 786 -21.24 -5.89 -18.84
N ILE A 787 -22.15 -5.90 -19.80
CA ILE A 787 -23.45 -6.55 -19.64
C ILE A 787 -23.49 -7.81 -20.50
N ASP A 788 -23.34 -8.96 -19.86
CA ASP A 788 -23.30 -10.28 -20.47
C ASP A 788 -24.64 -11.02 -20.35
N THR A 789 -25.33 -11.11 -21.47
CA THR A 789 -26.62 -11.80 -21.58
C THR A 789 -26.59 -12.90 -22.63
N ARG A 790 -25.40 -13.40 -22.97
CA ARG A 790 -25.22 -14.51 -23.93
C ARG A 790 -26.05 -15.74 -23.59
N ALA A 791 -26.23 -16.00 -22.30
CA ALA A 791 -27.03 -17.10 -21.76
C ALA A 791 -28.54 -16.94 -21.99
N VAL A 792 -29.04 -15.72 -22.21
CA VAL A 792 -30.47 -15.48 -22.43
C VAL A 792 -30.85 -16.02 -23.82
N ALA A 793 -31.80 -16.96 -23.86
CA ALA A 793 -32.20 -17.58 -25.11
C ALA A 793 -32.83 -16.56 -26.07
N ALA A 794 -32.36 -16.54 -27.32
CA ALA A 794 -33.02 -15.83 -28.41
C ALA A 794 -34.43 -16.40 -28.63
N ARG A 795 -35.46 -15.55 -28.61
CA ARG A 795 -36.87 -15.95 -28.81
C ARG A 795 -37.53 -15.17 -29.93
N PHE A 796 -38.27 -15.88 -30.78
CA PHE A 796 -39.08 -15.27 -31.82
C PHE A 796 -40.44 -14.86 -31.26
N TYR A 797 -40.97 -13.72 -31.69
CA TYR A 797 -42.30 -13.27 -31.29
C TYR A 797 -43.41 -14.26 -31.65
N GLY A 798 -43.22 -15.08 -32.69
CA GLY A 798 -44.15 -16.18 -33.02
C GLY A 798 -44.26 -17.27 -31.94
N ASP A 799 -43.25 -17.40 -31.07
CA ASP A 799 -43.25 -18.31 -29.92
C ASP A 799 -43.81 -17.65 -28.64
N TYR A 800 -44.15 -16.36 -28.68
CA TYR A 800 -44.79 -15.63 -27.57
C TYR A 800 -46.32 -15.79 -27.66
N THR A 801 -46.87 -16.81 -26.99
CA THR A 801 -48.28 -17.21 -27.10
C THR A 801 -49.28 -16.39 -26.27
N GLY A 802 -48.95 -15.14 -25.94
CA GLY A 802 -49.75 -14.25 -25.08
C GLY A 802 -50.79 -13.38 -25.79
N ASP A 803 -51.67 -14.02 -26.56
CA ASP A 803 -52.87 -13.49 -27.23
C ASP A 803 -52.71 -12.72 -28.56
N THR A 804 -53.50 -13.16 -29.52
CA THR A 804 -53.39 -13.00 -30.97
C THR A 804 -54.28 -11.89 -31.49
N ALA A 805 -53.72 -10.91 -32.21
CA ALA A 805 -54.45 -10.22 -33.29
C ALA A 805 -53.50 -9.53 -34.28
N ASN A 806 -53.25 -10.25 -35.37
CA ASN A 806 -52.85 -9.77 -36.72
C ASN A 806 -51.34 -9.58 -37.00
N GLU A 807 -50.76 -10.60 -37.65
CA GLU A 807 -49.43 -10.69 -38.30
C GLU A 807 -49.06 -9.45 -39.16
N PRO A 808 -47.76 -9.05 -39.26
CA PRO A 808 -46.56 -9.90 -39.19
C PRO A 808 -45.55 -9.48 -38.11
N TYR A 809 -45.53 -10.24 -37.01
CA TYR A 809 -44.34 -10.35 -36.14
C TYR A 809 -43.59 -11.68 -36.39
N SER A 810 -44.06 -12.49 -37.33
CA SER A 810 -43.39 -13.71 -37.76
C SER A 810 -41.94 -13.37 -38.14
N PHE A 811 -40.99 -14.08 -37.53
CA PHE A 811 -39.54 -13.92 -37.68
C PHE A 811 -38.87 -12.72 -36.98
N LYS A 812 -39.59 -11.86 -36.24
CA LYS A 812 -38.96 -10.83 -35.40
C LYS A 812 -38.56 -11.41 -34.04
N GLN A 813 -37.34 -11.13 -33.59
CA GLN A 813 -36.85 -11.60 -32.31
C GLN A 813 -37.15 -10.61 -31.17
N ILE A 814 -37.38 -11.11 -29.96
CA ILE A 814 -37.40 -10.30 -28.73
C ILE A 814 -35.99 -9.75 -28.50
N PRO A 815 -35.83 -8.41 -28.38
CA PRO A 815 -34.53 -7.79 -28.14
C PRO A 815 -34.02 -8.18 -26.76
N VAL A 816 -32.69 -8.26 -26.65
CA VAL A 816 -32.03 -8.58 -25.38
C VAL A 816 -32.28 -7.47 -24.36
N PHE A 817 -32.18 -6.20 -24.78
CA PHE A 817 -32.58 -5.02 -24.01
C PHE A 817 -33.78 -4.32 -24.66
N ASN A 818 -34.81 -4.06 -23.85
CA ASN A 818 -36.05 -3.44 -24.26
C ASN A 818 -36.29 -2.14 -23.47
N ASN A 819 -36.05 -0.98 -24.08
CA ASN A 819 -36.43 0.32 -23.53
C ASN A 819 -37.84 0.69 -24.01
N ASN A 820 -38.84 0.34 -23.20
CA ASN A 820 -40.26 0.32 -23.58
C ASN A 820 -41.04 1.52 -23.04
N SER A 821 -40.44 2.72 -23.13
CA SER A 821 -41.08 3.97 -22.75
C SER A 821 -40.60 5.10 -23.65
N ALA A 822 -41.54 5.76 -24.33
CA ALA A 822 -41.24 6.91 -25.21
C ALA A 822 -40.70 8.14 -24.45
N THR A 823 -40.81 8.13 -23.11
CA THR A 823 -40.33 9.23 -22.25
C THR A 823 -39.07 8.88 -21.47
N ALA A 824 -38.65 7.61 -21.50
CA ALA A 824 -37.43 7.15 -20.84
C ALA A 824 -36.19 7.42 -21.70
N THR A 825 -35.12 7.86 -21.05
CA THR A 825 -33.79 7.98 -21.66
C THR A 825 -32.99 6.71 -21.38
N LEU A 826 -32.28 6.21 -22.38
CA LEU A 826 -31.26 5.18 -22.23
C LEU A 826 -29.91 5.73 -22.68
N ASN A 827 -28.96 5.85 -21.76
CA ASN A 827 -27.60 6.27 -22.07
C ASN A 827 -26.66 5.09 -21.82
N ILE A 828 -25.84 4.73 -22.80
CA ILE A 828 -24.83 3.67 -22.68
C ILE A 828 -23.48 4.29 -23.04
N LYS A 829 -22.53 4.23 -22.12
CA LYS A 829 -21.22 4.87 -22.26
C LYS A 829 -20.10 3.93 -21.85
N ASP A 830 -19.02 3.90 -22.63
CA ASP A 830 -17.79 3.17 -22.32
C ASP A 830 -18.03 1.70 -21.91
N SER A 831 -19.05 1.05 -22.50
CA SER A 831 -19.57 -0.24 -22.04
C SER A 831 -19.55 -1.30 -23.14
N SER A 832 -19.48 -2.57 -22.73
CA SER A 832 -19.60 -3.73 -23.63
C SER A 832 -20.93 -4.45 -23.42
N ILE A 833 -21.71 -4.59 -24.49
CA ILE A 833 -22.98 -5.30 -24.49
C ILE A 833 -22.81 -6.62 -25.22
N ILE A 834 -23.01 -7.73 -24.50
CA ILE A 834 -22.81 -9.07 -25.01
C ILE A 834 -24.14 -9.79 -25.11
N SER A 835 -24.57 -10.04 -26.34
CA SER A 835 -25.84 -10.70 -26.63
C SER A 835 -25.65 -12.15 -27.03
N ASN A 836 -26.70 -12.96 -26.93
CA ASN A 836 -26.72 -14.30 -27.51
C ASN A 836 -26.40 -14.24 -29.02
N PRO A 837 -25.51 -15.10 -29.56
CA PRO A 837 -25.18 -15.09 -30.99
C PRO A 837 -26.33 -15.48 -31.93
N GLN A 838 -27.35 -16.16 -31.41
CA GLN A 838 -28.58 -16.41 -32.15
C GLN A 838 -29.52 -15.21 -32.10
N ALA A 839 -29.18 -14.14 -31.37
CA ALA A 839 -30.00 -12.96 -31.36
C ALA A 839 -29.96 -12.22 -32.72
N HIS A 840 -31.01 -11.49 -33.05
CA HIS A 840 -31.12 -10.66 -34.26
C HIS A 840 -30.99 -9.18 -33.91
N PHE A 841 -31.38 -8.80 -32.68
CA PHE A 841 -31.34 -7.44 -32.17
C PHE A 841 -30.73 -7.44 -30.77
N ALA A 842 -29.79 -6.53 -30.54
CA ALA A 842 -29.22 -6.32 -29.21
C ALA A 842 -30.13 -5.43 -28.35
N LEU A 843 -30.69 -4.37 -28.95
CA LEU A 843 -31.41 -3.33 -28.24
C LEU A 843 -32.61 -2.83 -29.04
N TYR A 844 -33.70 -2.55 -28.34
CA TYR A 844 -34.85 -1.80 -28.84
C TYR A 844 -35.12 -0.57 -27.97
N THR A 845 -35.47 0.56 -28.59
CA THR A 845 -35.85 1.78 -27.87
C THR A 845 -37.08 2.48 -28.45
N MET A 846 -37.99 2.88 -27.57
CA MET A 846 -39.09 3.82 -27.87
C MET A 846 -38.76 5.27 -27.51
N GLY A 847 -37.81 5.48 -26.60
CA GLY A 847 -37.41 6.80 -26.09
C GLY A 847 -36.07 7.26 -26.65
N ALA A 848 -35.48 8.25 -25.99
CA ALA A 848 -34.16 8.77 -26.37
C ALA A 848 -33.06 7.77 -26.03
N LEU A 849 -32.13 7.57 -26.95
CA LEU A 849 -30.98 6.69 -26.82
C LEU A 849 -29.68 7.44 -27.16
N THR A 850 -28.73 7.40 -26.24
CA THR A 850 -27.36 7.84 -26.47
C THR A 850 -26.43 6.64 -26.27
N ILE A 851 -25.53 6.42 -27.22
CA ILE A 851 -24.50 5.39 -27.12
C ILE A 851 -23.16 6.09 -27.38
N GLU A 852 -22.16 5.92 -26.51
CA GLU A 852 -20.84 6.56 -26.66
C GLU A 852 -19.75 5.53 -26.33
N ASN A 853 -18.77 5.34 -27.22
CA ASN A 853 -17.61 4.45 -27.01
C ASN A 853 -17.98 3.02 -26.57
N CYS A 854 -19.04 2.46 -27.12
CA CYS A 854 -19.54 1.14 -26.72
C CYS A 854 -19.19 0.05 -27.74
N GLU A 855 -19.04 -1.17 -27.23
CA GLU A 855 -18.86 -2.37 -28.06
C GLU A 855 -20.08 -3.28 -27.94
N PHE A 856 -20.56 -3.76 -29.09
CA PHE A 856 -21.66 -4.71 -29.18
C PHE A 856 -21.16 -6.02 -29.78
N ILE A 857 -21.19 -7.08 -28.98
CA ILE A 857 -20.62 -8.38 -29.35
C ILE A 857 -21.74 -9.37 -29.66
N ASN A 858 -21.47 -10.17 -30.71
CA ASN A 858 -22.37 -11.10 -31.38
C ASN A 858 -23.53 -10.45 -32.14
N ASN A 859 -24.08 -9.35 -31.64
CA ASN A 859 -25.16 -8.62 -32.28
C ASN A 859 -25.01 -7.12 -32.06
N ASN A 860 -25.01 -6.36 -33.14
CA ASN A 860 -24.83 -4.92 -33.14
C ASN A 860 -26.03 -4.15 -33.70
N VAL A 861 -27.16 -4.84 -33.92
CA VAL A 861 -28.37 -4.21 -34.44
C VAL A 861 -29.14 -3.56 -33.30
N VAL A 862 -29.35 -2.25 -33.42
CA VAL A 862 -30.19 -1.43 -32.53
C VAL A 862 -31.43 -1.02 -33.30
N CYS A 863 -32.60 -1.30 -32.75
CA CYS A 863 -33.87 -0.93 -33.33
C CYS A 863 -34.53 0.22 -32.58
N TYR A 864 -35.20 1.12 -33.30
CA TYR A 864 -35.96 2.21 -32.70
C TYR A 864 -37.36 2.34 -33.27
N ASP A 865 -38.27 2.88 -32.46
CA ASP A 865 -39.62 3.25 -32.89
C ASP A 865 -39.63 4.68 -33.46
N GLY A 866 -39.85 4.80 -34.77
CA GLY A 866 -39.87 6.09 -35.47
C GLY A 866 -40.96 7.07 -35.02
N SER A 867 -41.92 6.65 -34.18
CA SER A 867 -43.00 7.51 -33.67
C SER A 867 -42.66 8.33 -32.41
N GLY A 868 -41.47 8.13 -31.83
CA GLY A 868 -41.05 8.87 -30.63
C GLY A 868 -39.59 8.69 -30.18
N ALA A 869 -38.82 7.77 -30.76
CA ALA A 869 -37.43 7.56 -30.40
C ALA A 869 -36.49 8.59 -31.06
N SER A 870 -35.39 8.90 -30.38
CA SER A 870 -34.28 9.68 -30.94
C SER A 870 -32.97 8.99 -30.61
N ILE A 871 -32.03 8.96 -31.56
CA ILE A 871 -30.71 8.36 -31.39
C ILE A 871 -29.66 9.43 -31.68
N THR A 872 -28.71 9.59 -30.76
CA THR A 872 -27.60 10.57 -30.88
C THR A 872 -26.26 9.94 -30.49
N ASN A 873 -25.17 10.40 -31.16
CA ASN A 873 -23.75 10.07 -30.89
C ASN A 873 -23.26 8.66 -31.25
N VAL A 874 -23.70 8.07 -32.37
CA VAL A 874 -23.40 6.66 -32.72
C VAL A 874 -22.05 6.45 -33.41
N ASP A 875 -21.38 7.52 -33.85
CA ASP A 875 -20.36 7.47 -34.91
C ASP A 875 -19.09 6.66 -34.56
N ASP A 876 -18.84 6.41 -33.26
CA ASP A 876 -17.70 5.62 -32.75
C ASP A 876 -18.10 4.22 -32.24
N CYS A 877 -19.35 3.80 -32.46
CA CYS A 877 -19.87 2.50 -32.05
C CYS A 877 -20.15 1.63 -33.28
N ASN A 878 -19.61 0.41 -33.34
CA ASN A 878 -19.81 -0.51 -34.47
C ASN A 878 -21.25 -1.10 -34.48
N ILE A 879 -22.27 -0.27 -34.66
CA ILE A 879 -23.68 -0.65 -34.57
C ILE A 879 -24.46 -0.31 -35.85
N VAL A 880 -25.52 -1.10 -36.10
CA VAL A 880 -26.44 -0.91 -37.21
C VAL A 880 -27.79 -0.46 -36.64
N VAL A 881 -28.19 0.77 -36.94
CA VAL A 881 -29.47 1.34 -36.49
C VAL A 881 -30.57 1.05 -37.52
N LYS A 882 -31.70 0.48 -37.07
CA LYS A 882 -32.86 0.16 -37.92
C LYS A 882 -34.17 0.68 -37.32
N ASP A 883 -35.09 1.08 -38.18
CA ASP A 883 -36.49 1.30 -37.78
C ASP A 883 -37.12 -0.07 -37.48
N TYR A 884 -37.74 -0.21 -36.31
CA TYR A 884 -38.35 -1.46 -35.85
C TYR A 884 -39.56 -1.89 -36.69
N PHE A 885 -40.26 -0.92 -37.30
CA PHE A 885 -41.49 -1.13 -38.06
C PHE A 885 -41.31 -1.00 -39.57
N ALA A 886 -40.15 -0.57 -40.06
CA ALA A 886 -39.82 -0.64 -41.48
C ALA A 886 -39.48 -2.09 -41.88
N ASP A 887 -40.04 -2.55 -43.01
CA ASP A 887 -39.84 -3.89 -43.60
C ASP A 887 -38.36 -4.22 -43.89
#